data_AF-A0A363RK43-F1
#
_entry.id   AF-A0A363RK43-F1
#
_cell.length_a   1.000
_cell.length_b   1.000
_cell.length_c   1.000
_cell.angle_alpha   90.00
_cell.angle_beta   90.00
_cell.angle_gamma   90.00
#
_symmetry.space_group_name_H-M   'P 1'
#
loop_
_entity.id
_entity.type
_entity.pdbx_description
1 polymer ?
#
loop_
_entity_poly.entity_id
_entity_poly.type
_entity_poly.pdbx_seq_one_letter_code
_entity_poly.pdbx_strand_id
1 'polypeptide(L)'
;MVSAVSGLPEPSGAPISTELLAQLATALFAERPGAPGLPPGVQAPVNIAPPGSPLASPAGLEPSVPGTPISAGVLPGSNLLPASPTPVLSLAHRAPALLPHAAAGNGVPDSVLATLPAYEPRLGGLVQGVPHAAAPQASASQAVAAPVSASTPGAGYYFLEPPSAAAAPADSSGASLQALADQARRTAPDSHLNGIDLRGPRGADVAPLGHQAHPAPVPGAAPQYYFVHAVPLPSGFVTPAKPHPHADAAPVAAQQDRHPGFDIQAVRRDFPILAERINGKPLVWLDNAATTHKPRQVIERISHFYAHENSNIHRAAHTLAARATDAYEHAREVVRRFINAPEAREVVFVRGTTEAINLVAKAWGGANVGEGDEIIISHLEHHANIVPWQQLAAAKGARLRVIPVDDQGQIRLDEYQKLINDRTKIVAIGHVSNVLGTVVPVKQVVEIAKRRGITTLIDGAQSIAHTPVDVQDLGADFFVFSGHKIFAPTGIGVLWGRREVLEAMPPWQGGGNMIADVTFEKTVYQPLPNTFEAGTGNIADAVGLGAALEYVERIGIAQISRYEHALVDYGMAQLARVPGLRLIGTVPGKASVLAFTLEGYSTDEVGQALNAEGIAVRTGHHCAQPILRRFGVETAVRPSLAFYNTFDEVDQLVREVRKLAAQRR
;
A
#
# COMPACT_ATOMS: atom_id res chain seq x y z
N MET A 1 -46.17 59.05 -14.50
CA MET A 1 -46.51 58.87 -15.92
C MET A 1 -45.63 57.75 -16.46
N VAL A 2 -46.20 56.80 -17.23
CA VAL A 2 -45.52 55.94 -18.25
C VAL A 2 -44.29 55.11 -17.80
N SER A 3 -44.20 53.78 -17.94
CA SER A 3 -45.17 52.72 -18.30
C SER A 3 -44.60 51.32 -17.94
N ALA A 4 -45.40 50.27 -18.20
CA ALA A 4 -45.16 48.81 -18.32
C ALA A 4 -43.70 48.26 -18.34
N VAL A 5 -43.41 47.01 -17.95
CA VAL A 5 -43.95 45.73 -18.52
C VAL A 5 -44.04 44.58 -17.47
N SER A 6 -44.81 43.53 -17.80
CA SER A 6 -45.01 42.23 -17.12
C SER A 6 -43.72 41.46 -16.75
N GLY A 7 -43.71 40.44 -15.89
CA GLY A 7 -44.81 39.69 -15.24
C GLY A 7 -44.87 38.21 -15.69
N LEU A 8 -44.99 37.28 -14.73
CA LEU A 8 -44.86 35.79 -14.84
C LEU A 8 -43.41 35.27 -15.04
N PRO A 9 -43.10 34.01 -14.64
CA PRO A 9 -43.48 33.31 -13.40
C PRO A 9 -42.25 32.69 -12.68
N GLU A 10 -42.43 32.05 -11.52
CA GLU A 10 -41.34 31.25 -10.91
C GLU A 10 -41.06 29.94 -11.68
N PRO A 11 -39.79 29.50 -11.78
CA PRO A 11 -39.42 28.27 -12.45
C PRO A 11 -39.64 27.03 -11.56
N SER A 12 -40.83 26.44 -11.62
CA SER A 12 -41.03 25.06 -11.15
C SER A 12 -40.19 24.10 -12.02
N GLY A 13 -39.14 23.52 -11.42
CA GLY A 13 -38.04 22.91 -12.19
C GLY A 13 -37.40 21.66 -11.59
N ALA A 14 -38.01 21.02 -10.60
CA ALA A 14 -37.64 19.65 -10.21
C ALA A 14 -38.24 18.66 -11.23
N PRO A 15 -37.45 17.80 -11.92
CA PRO A 15 -37.96 16.99 -13.03
C PRO A 15 -38.83 15.79 -12.60
N ILE A 16 -38.98 15.55 -11.29
CA ILE A 16 -39.76 14.46 -10.69
C ILE A 16 -40.42 15.03 -9.43
N SER A 17 -41.71 14.78 -9.20
CA SER A 17 -42.39 15.28 -7.98
C SER A 17 -42.00 14.46 -6.75
N THR A 18 -42.12 15.07 -5.57
CA THR A 18 -41.84 14.44 -4.27
C THR A 18 -42.75 13.25 -3.99
N GLU A 19 -44.00 13.31 -4.43
CA GLU A 19 -45.00 12.25 -4.30
C GLU A 19 -44.65 11.06 -5.22
N LEU A 20 -44.17 11.34 -6.44
CA LEU A 20 -43.74 10.31 -7.38
C LEU A 20 -42.46 9.61 -6.90
N LEU A 21 -41.51 10.35 -6.31
CA LEU A 21 -40.34 9.77 -5.62
C LEU A 21 -40.76 8.88 -4.45
N ALA A 22 -41.70 9.32 -3.61
CA ALA A 22 -42.21 8.52 -2.49
C ALA A 22 -42.96 7.26 -2.97
N GLN A 23 -43.74 7.34 -4.04
CA GLN A 23 -44.41 6.19 -4.64
C GLN A 23 -43.42 5.19 -5.24
N LEU A 24 -42.41 5.65 -5.97
CA LEU A 24 -41.36 4.80 -6.54
C LEU A 24 -40.53 4.10 -5.45
N ALA A 25 -40.17 4.81 -4.38
CA ALA A 25 -39.49 4.21 -3.23
C ALA A 25 -40.37 3.16 -2.53
N THR A 26 -41.66 3.45 -2.34
CA THR A 26 -42.61 2.52 -1.71
C THR A 26 -42.80 1.25 -2.55
N ALA A 27 -42.85 1.37 -3.88
CA ALA A 27 -42.90 0.22 -4.78
C ALA A 27 -41.61 -0.61 -4.72
N LEU A 28 -40.44 0.04 -4.76
CA LEU A 28 -39.14 -0.62 -4.75
C LEU A 28 -38.89 -1.47 -3.48
N PHE A 29 -39.43 -1.03 -2.33
CA PHE A 29 -39.32 -1.77 -1.06
C PHE A 29 -40.50 -2.71 -0.76
N ALA A 30 -41.51 -2.78 -1.64
CA ALA A 30 -42.64 -3.71 -1.49
C ALA A 30 -42.37 -5.10 -2.12
N GLU A 31 -41.48 -5.19 -3.11
CA GLU A 31 -41.15 -6.47 -3.76
C GLU A 31 -40.18 -7.32 -2.93
N ARG A 32 -40.53 -8.60 -2.75
CA ARG A 32 -39.63 -9.60 -2.15
C ARG A 32 -38.75 -10.23 -3.24
N PRO A 33 -37.47 -10.53 -2.97
CA PRO A 33 -36.62 -11.20 -3.94
C PRO A 33 -37.10 -12.64 -4.21
N GLY A 34 -37.72 -12.87 -5.37
CA GLY A 34 -38.01 -14.21 -5.89
C GLY A 34 -39.49 -14.59 -6.07
N ALA A 35 -40.21 -13.90 -6.96
CA ALA A 35 -41.45 -14.40 -7.58
C ALA A 35 -41.59 -13.86 -9.02
N PRO A 36 -42.15 -14.61 -9.99
CA PRO A 36 -42.24 -14.16 -11.38
C PRO A 36 -43.56 -13.43 -11.68
N GLY A 37 -43.48 -12.20 -12.19
CA GLY A 37 -44.65 -11.48 -12.72
C GLY A 37 -44.34 -10.07 -13.19
N LEU A 38 -44.24 -9.86 -14.51
CA LEU A 38 -44.21 -8.53 -15.13
C LEU A 38 -45.61 -8.17 -15.66
N PRO A 39 -46.16 -6.98 -15.34
CA PRO A 39 -47.37 -6.48 -15.99
C PRO A 39 -47.08 -6.06 -17.44
N PRO A 40 -48.06 -6.15 -18.35
CA PRO A 40 -47.86 -5.80 -19.75
C PRO A 40 -47.85 -4.27 -19.95
N GLY A 41 -46.89 -3.73 -20.71
CA GLY A 41 -47.04 -2.38 -21.29
C GLY A 41 -45.83 -1.46 -21.40
N VAL A 42 -44.61 -1.86 -21.02
CA VAL A 42 -43.39 -1.02 -21.22
C VAL A 42 -42.28 -1.85 -21.86
N GLN A 43 -41.78 -1.40 -23.02
CA GLN A 43 -40.58 -1.96 -23.65
C GLN A 43 -39.33 -1.21 -23.17
N ALA A 44 -38.31 -1.95 -22.72
CA ALA A 44 -36.95 -1.42 -22.60
C ALA A 44 -36.29 -1.34 -23.99
N PRO A 45 -35.40 -0.36 -24.25
CA PRO A 45 -34.75 -0.22 -25.54
C PRO A 45 -33.77 -1.39 -25.79
N VAL A 46 -34.12 -2.27 -26.72
CA VAL A 46 -33.25 -3.36 -27.17
C VAL A 46 -32.19 -2.80 -28.11
N ASN A 47 -30.91 -3.04 -27.79
CA ASN A 47 -29.79 -2.55 -28.60
C ASN A 47 -29.70 -3.33 -29.92
N ILE A 48 -30.00 -2.68 -31.05
CA ILE A 48 -30.02 -3.32 -32.37
C ILE A 48 -28.59 -3.50 -32.87
N ALA A 49 -28.13 -4.75 -32.94
CA ALA A 49 -26.88 -5.09 -33.61
C ALA A 49 -26.99 -4.86 -35.13
N PRO A 50 -25.95 -4.30 -35.79
CA PRO A 50 -25.96 -4.10 -37.24
C PRO A 50 -25.91 -5.43 -38.01
N PRO A 51 -26.35 -5.45 -39.29
CA PRO A 51 -26.37 -6.67 -40.10
C PRO A 51 -24.99 -7.32 -40.24
N GLY A 52 -24.90 -8.63 -39.95
CA GLY A 52 -23.67 -9.42 -40.08
C GLY A 52 -23.12 -10.04 -38.78
N SER A 53 -23.71 -9.75 -37.62
CA SER A 53 -23.30 -10.39 -36.36
C SER A 53 -23.73 -11.86 -36.28
N PRO A 54 -22.86 -12.82 -35.88
CA PRO A 54 -23.18 -14.25 -35.85
C PRO A 54 -23.98 -14.70 -34.61
N LEU A 55 -24.42 -13.78 -33.75
CA LEU A 55 -25.14 -14.08 -32.51
C LEU A 55 -26.66 -14.07 -32.67
N ALA A 56 -27.18 -14.94 -33.55
CA ALA A 56 -28.61 -15.22 -33.66
C ALA A 56 -28.87 -16.66 -34.14
N SER A 57 -29.25 -17.55 -33.22
CA SER A 57 -29.94 -18.81 -33.56
C SER A 57 -31.43 -18.67 -33.31
N PRO A 58 -32.25 -19.10 -34.27
CA PRO A 58 -33.45 -19.86 -33.93
C PRO A 58 -33.52 -21.17 -34.72
N ALA A 59 -34.15 -22.18 -34.13
CA ALA A 59 -34.38 -23.46 -34.79
C ALA A 59 -35.69 -23.44 -35.61
N GLY A 60 -35.68 -24.11 -36.77
CA GLY A 60 -36.88 -24.59 -37.45
C GLY A 60 -37.50 -23.67 -38.50
N LEU A 61 -37.11 -23.85 -39.77
CA LEU A 61 -37.98 -24.48 -40.78
C LEU A 61 -37.15 -24.89 -42.01
N GLU A 62 -37.53 -26.00 -42.64
CA GLU A 62 -36.91 -26.58 -43.85
C GLU A 62 -37.51 -25.96 -45.15
N PRO A 63 -36.99 -26.21 -46.38
CA PRO A 63 -36.23 -27.40 -46.82
C PRO A 63 -35.03 -27.20 -47.77
N SER A 64 -34.20 -28.26 -47.92
CA SER A 64 -33.72 -28.87 -49.19
C SER A 64 -32.40 -29.63 -49.01
N VAL A 65 -32.38 -30.93 -49.33
CA VAL A 65 -31.19 -31.82 -49.31
C VAL A 65 -30.86 -32.29 -50.73
N PRO A 66 -29.62 -32.72 -51.04
CA PRO A 66 -29.34 -34.16 -51.01
C PRO A 66 -27.90 -34.56 -50.59
N GLY A 67 -27.77 -35.59 -49.74
CA GLY A 67 -26.48 -36.21 -49.39
C GLY A 67 -26.57 -37.20 -48.21
N THR A 68 -26.53 -38.51 -48.49
CA THR A 68 -26.76 -39.64 -47.57
C THR A 68 -25.46 -40.37 -47.18
N PRO A 69 -25.47 -41.41 -46.31
CA PRO A 69 -26.16 -41.60 -45.01
C PRO A 69 -25.26 -42.25 -43.91
N ILE A 70 -25.61 -42.11 -42.61
CA ILE A 70 -25.16 -43.03 -41.53
C ILE A 70 -26.33 -43.33 -40.56
N SER A 71 -26.37 -44.54 -39.99
CA SER A 71 -27.50 -45.11 -39.22
C SER A 71 -27.60 -44.68 -37.75
N ALA A 72 -28.77 -44.91 -37.14
CA ALA A 72 -29.09 -44.65 -35.73
C ALA A 72 -28.99 -45.91 -34.82
N GLY A 73 -28.89 -45.73 -33.50
CA GLY A 73 -29.01 -46.85 -32.55
C GLY A 73 -28.84 -46.58 -31.04
N VAL A 74 -29.98 -46.52 -30.33
CA VAL A 74 -30.21 -47.09 -28.96
C VAL A 74 -29.67 -46.37 -27.70
N LEU A 75 -30.49 -46.44 -26.64
CA LEU A 75 -30.39 -45.96 -25.24
C LEU A 75 -30.73 -47.17 -24.30
N PRO A 76 -30.88 -47.08 -22.95
CA PRO A 76 -30.37 -46.16 -21.91
C PRO A 76 -29.77 -46.89 -20.67
N GLY A 77 -29.43 -46.12 -19.62
CA GLY A 77 -29.54 -46.53 -18.20
C GLY A 77 -28.22 -46.67 -17.42
N SER A 78 -28.15 -46.50 -16.09
CA SER A 78 -28.94 -45.79 -15.07
C SER A 78 -28.39 -46.24 -13.68
N ASN A 79 -28.47 -45.34 -12.70
CA ASN A 79 -28.58 -45.61 -11.24
C ASN A 79 -27.36 -45.93 -10.33
N LEU A 80 -27.40 -45.22 -9.19
CA LEU A 80 -27.03 -45.58 -7.80
C LEU A 80 -25.58 -45.42 -7.27
N LEU A 81 -25.47 -44.44 -6.35
CA LEU A 81 -24.72 -44.51 -5.07
C LEU A 81 -25.45 -45.44 -4.06
N PRO A 82 -24.92 -45.79 -2.86
CA PRO A 82 -23.72 -45.29 -2.18
C PRO A 82 -22.82 -46.37 -1.52
N ALA A 83 -21.66 -45.96 -0.96
CA ALA A 83 -21.17 -46.35 0.39
C ALA A 83 -19.76 -45.80 0.70
N SER A 84 -19.46 -45.59 1.98
CA SER A 84 -18.10 -45.50 2.56
C SER A 84 -18.17 -46.00 4.02
N PRO A 85 -17.08 -46.56 4.59
CA PRO A 85 -16.06 -45.73 5.23
C PRO A 85 -14.58 -46.24 5.13
N THR A 86 -13.70 -45.48 5.79
CA THR A 86 -12.24 -45.55 6.09
C THR A 86 -11.77 -46.79 6.90
N PRO A 87 -10.48 -46.97 7.31
CA PRO A 87 -9.20 -46.20 7.07
C PRO A 87 -7.90 -47.06 6.84
N VAL A 88 -6.71 -46.41 6.90
CA VAL A 88 -5.38 -46.86 7.45
C VAL A 88 -4.16 -47.04 6.50
N LEU A 89 -3.17 -46.14 6.71
CA LEU A 89 -1.69 -46.22 6.63
C LEU A 89 -0.95 -47.36 5.87
N SER A 90 0.02 -46.98 5.01
CA SER A 90 1.49 -46.96 5.32
C SER A 90 2.42 -47.17 4.08
N LEU A 91 3.71 -46.81 4.24
CA LEU A 91 4.93 -47.25 3.50
C LEU A 91 4.90 -47.15 1.94
N ALA A 92 5.63 -46.24 1.28
CA ALA A 92 7.10 -46.06 1.18
C ALA A 92 7.75 -46.74 -0.06
N HIS A 93 8.72 -46.04 -0.66
CA HIS A 93 9.53 -46.42 -1.83
C HIS A 93 8.81 -46.80 -3.15
N ARG A 94 9.06 -45.99 -4.20
CA ARG A 94 9.97 -46.40 -5.29
C ARG A 94 10.41 -45.22 -6.17
N ALA A 95 11.63 -45.31 -6.69
CA ALA A 95 12.12 -44.49 -7.79
C ALA A 95 11.56 -45.03 -9.13
N PRO A 96 11.57 -44.25 -10.23
CA PRO A 96 10.82 -44.62 -11.44
C PRO A 96 11.44 -45.81 -12.19
N ALA A 97 10.59 -46.72 -12.64
CA ALA A 97 10.94 -47.75 -13.62
C ALA A 97 10.59 -47.25 -15.03
N LEU A 98 11.60 -47.11 -15.88
CA LEU A 98 11.41 -46.80 -17.30
C LEU A 98 11.02 -48.06 -18.08
N LEU A 99 9.80 -48.10 -18.61
CA LEU A 99 9.38 -48.99 -19.70
C LEU A 99 8.47 -48.21 -20.67
N PRO A 100 8.44 -48.58 -21.97
CA PRO A 100 7.84 -47.75 -23.02
C PRO A 100 6.31 -47.84 -23.07
N HIS A 101 5.67 -46.77 -23.54
CA HIS A 101 4.25 -46.76 -23.87
C HIS A 101 4.00 -47.48 -25.21
N ALA A 102 2.83 -48.11 -25.35
CA ALA A 102 2.42 -48.76 -26.59
C ALA A 102 1.97 -47.73 -27.64
N ALA A 103 2.28 -47.98 -28.92
CA ALA A 103 1.90 -47.11 -30.02
C ALA A 103 0.41 -47.25 -30.38
N ALA A 104 -0.23 -46.13 -30.76
CA ALA A 104 -1.61 -46.14 -31.27
C ALA A 104 -1.70 -46.76 -32.67
N GLY A 105 -2.67 -47.65 -32.86
CA GLY A 105 -2.80 -48.49 -34.07
C GLY A 105 -3.31 -47.81 -35.34
N ASN A 106 -3.23 -46.48 -35.44
CA ASN A 106 -3.78 -45.68 -36.55
C ASN A 106 -2.74 -44.84 -37.33
N GLY A 107 -1.44 -44.92 -36.99
CA GLY A 107 -0.35 -44.50 -37.88
C GLY A 107 -0.17 -42.99 -38.13
N VAL A 108 -0.79 -42.13 -37.32
CA VAL A 108 -0.57 -40.67 -37.33
C VAL A 108 0.44 -40.32 -36.22
N PRO A 109 1.47 -39.50 -36.47
CA PRO A 109 2.42 -39.10 -35.43
C PRO A 109 1.79 -38.14 -34.41
N ASP A 110 2.08 -38.34 -33.12
CA ASP A 110 1.64 -37.46 -32.03
C ASP A 110 2.31 -36.08 -32.10
N SER A 111 1.68 -35.15 -32.79
CA SER A 111 2.05 -33.73 -32.77
C SER A 111 1.62 -33.10 -31.45
N VAL A 112 2.54 -33.08 -30.47
CA VAL A 112 2.31 -32.45 -29.15
C VAL A 112 2.18 -30.93 -29.30
N LEU A 113 0.95 -30.48 -29.56
CA LEU A 113 0.54 -29.08 -29.52
C LEU A 113 0.38 -28.67 -28.05
N ALA A 114 1.49 -28.23 -27.45
CA ALA A 114 1.51 -27.68 -26.10
C ALA A 114 0.81 -26.31 -26.07
N THR A 115 -0.51 -26.31 -25.96
CA THR A 115 -1.31 -25.09 -25.75
C THR A 115 -0.99 -24.49 -24.38
N LEU A 116 -0.30 -23.35 -24.39
CA LEU A 116 -0.09 -22.52 -23.21
C LEU A 116 -1.46 -22.15 -22.59
N PRO A 117 -1.64 -22.29 -21.26
CA PRO A 117 -2.86 -21.85 -20.60
C PRO A 117 -3.06 -20.33 -20.78
N ALA A 118 -4.13 -19.94 -21.47
CA ALA A 118 -4.51 -18.54 -21.60
C ALA A 118 -4.90 -17.96 -20.23
N TYR A 119 -4.36 -16.80 -19.89
CA TYR A 119 -4.61 -16.13 -18.62
C TYR A 119 -5.94 -15.35 -18.68
N GLU A 120 -6.99 -15.86 -18.01
CA GLU A 120 -8.20 -15.09 -17.70
C GLU A 120 -8.57 -15.27 -16.21
N PRO A 121 -8.76 -14.19 -15.43
CA PRO A 121 -8.96 -14.29 -13.99
C PRO A 121 -10.44 -14.58 -13.64
N ARG A 122 -10.75 -15.83 -13.27
CA ARG A 122 -12.06 -16.18 -12.70
C ARG A 122 -11.96 -16.42 -11.20
N LEU A 123 -12.52 -15.49 -10.42
CA LEU A 123 -12.76 -15.64 -8.99
C LEU A 123 -13.87 -16.68 -8.77
N GLY A 124 -13.56 -17.74 -8.03
CA GLY A 124 -14.50 -18.79 -7.64
C GLY A 124 -13.90 -19.63 -6.53
N GLY A 125 -14.38 -19.45 -5.29
CA GLY A 125 -13.79 -20.11 -4.12
C GLY A 125 -14.34 -21.51 -3.89
N LEU A 126 -13.46 -22.44 -3.48
CA LEU A 126 -13.84 -23.72 -2.88
C LEU A 126 -13.05 -23.91 -1.58
N VAL A 127 -13.73 -23.69 -0.45
CA VAL A 127 -13.32 -24.16 0.87
C VAL A 127 -14.34 -25.21 1.29
N GLN A 128 -13.90 -26.42 1.62
CA GLN A 128 -14.77 -27.55 1.91
C GLN A 128 -14.38 -28.20 3.25
N GLY A 129 -15.38 -28.42 4.11
CA GLY A 129 -15.28 -29.38 5.22
C GLY A 129 -14.86 -28.84 6.59
N VAL A 130 -15.79 -28.22 7.31
CA VAL A 130 -15.85 -28.29 8.78
C VAL A 130 -17.27 -28.74 9.16
N PRO A 131 -17.49 -29.70 10.09
CA PRO A 131 -18.82 -30.25 10.35
C PRO A 131 -19.77 -29.28 11.08
N HIS A 132 -21.07 -29.43 10.85
CA HIS A 132 -22.10 -28.77 11.67
C HIS A 132 -22.12 -29.35 13.09
N ALA A 133 -22.10 -28.46 14.09
CA ALA A 133 -22.48 -28.81 15.46
C ALA A 133 -24.02 -28.93 15.56
N ALA A 134 -24.49 -29.94 16.28
CA ALA A 134 -25.92 -30.16 16.50
C ALA A 134 -26.47 -29.26 17.63
N ALA A 135 -27.71 -28.78 17.48
CA ALA A 135 -28.42 -28.10 18.56
C ALA A 135 -29.00 -29.11 19.57
N PRO A 136 -28.87 -28.90 20.88
CA PRO A 136 -29.52 -29.74 21.89
C PRO A 136 -31.03 -29.43 21.98
N GLN A 137 -31.82 -30.47 22.26
CA GLN A 137 -33.23 -30.35 22.65
C GLN A 137 -33.40 -30.53 24.17
N ALA A 138 -34.65 -30.35 24.65
CA ALA A 138 -35.10 -30.35 26.05
C ALA A 138 -34.67 -29.11 26.87
N SER A 139 -35.43 -28.67 27.89
CA SER A 139 -36.65 -29.21 28.51
C SER A 139 -37.67 -28.11 28.85
N ALA A 140 -38.94 -28.47 29.06
CA ALA A 140 -40.00 -27.52 29.41
C ALA A 140 -40.51 -27.67 30.86
N SER A 141 -40.52 -26.58 31.62
CA SER A 141 -41.36 -26.40 32.81
C SER A 141 -41.43 -24.93 33.27
N GLN A 142 -42.66 -24.41 33.42
CA GLN A 142 -43.17 -23.35 34.34
C GLN A 142 -42.22 -22.20 34.79
N ALA A 143 -42.58 -20.91 34.88
CA ALA A 143 -43.74 -20.05 34.49
C ALA A 143 -43.28 -18.56 34.75
N VAL A 144 -44.04 -17.45 34.80
CA VAL A 144 -45.48 -17.11 34.82
C VAL A 144 -45.66 -15.69 34.19
N ALA A 145 -46.84 -15.37 33.65
CA ALA A 145 -47.39 -14.02 33.36
C ALA A 145 -46.72 -13.10 32.29
N ALA A 146 -47.60 -12.53 31.46
CA ALA A 146 -47.39 -11.42 30.51
C ALA A 146 -48.02 -10.12 31.11
N PRO A 147 -48.08 -8.92 30.46
CA PRO A 147 -47.83 -8.64 29.03
C PRO A 147 -47.06 -7.34 28.69
N VAL A 148 -46.46 -7.32 27.48
CA VAL A 148 -46.20 -6.08 26.72
C VAL A 148 -46.29 -6.36 25.20
N SER A 149 -46.56 -5.32 24.41
CA SER A 149 -46.98 -5.40 23.01
C SER A 149 -45.86 -5.69 22.00
N ALA A 150 -46.25 -6.14 20.80
CA ALA A 150 -45.33 -6.56 19.74
C ALA A 150 -44.68 -5.41 18.95
N SER A 151 -43.41 -5.56 18.57
CA SER A 151 -42.88 -5.28 17.22
C SER A 151 -41.37 -5.59 17.13
N THR A 152 -40.92 -6.09 15.98
CA THR A 152 -39.54 -6.54 15.70
C THR A 152 -39.32 -6.63 14.18
N PRO A 153 -38.12 -6.41 13.63
CA PRO A 153 -37.06 -5.46 13.98
C PRO A 153 -36.81 -4.43 12.84
N GLY A 154 -35.92 -3.45 13.07
CA GLY A 154 -35.38 -2.60 12.00
C GLY A 154 -33.92 -2.25 12.25
N ALA A 155 -33.01 -2.67 11.37
CA ALA A 155 -31.61 -2.24 11.40
C ALA A 155 -31.47 -0.93 10.61
N GLY A 156 -30.95 0.12 11.25
CA GLY A 156 -30.74 1.44 10.65
C GLY A 156 -29.31 1.93 10.91
N TYR A 157 -28.70 2.54 9.90
CA TYR A 157 -27.30 2.97 9.95
C TYR A 157 -27.15 4.27 10.75
N TYR A 158 -26.16 4.31 11.65
CA TYR A 158 -25.95 5.43 12.57
C TYR A 158 -24.82 6.35 12.07
N PHE A 159 -25.14 7.27 11.15
CA PHE A 159 -24.39 8.53 10.92
C PHE A 159 -25.12 9.38 9.85
N LEU A 160 -25.99 10.31 10.27
CA LEU A 160 -26.37 11.54 9.56
C LEU A 160 -27.43 12.32 10.36
N GLU A 161 -27.02 13.06 11.39
CA GLU A 161 -27.87 14.12 11.97
C GLU A 161 -26.99 15.24 12.59
N PRO A 162 -27.21 16.52 12.24
CA PRO A 162 -26.47 17.64 12.83
C PRO A 162 -27.03 18.02 14.21
N PRO A 163 -26.24 18.65 15.10
CA PRO A 163 -26.66 18.93 16.47
C PRO A 163 -27.77 19.99 16.54
N SER A 164 -29.00 19.55 16.85
CA SER A 164 -30.11 20.44 17.19
C SER A 164 -29.92 21.05 18.58
N ALA A 165 -30.24 22.33 18.74
CA ALA A 165 -30.08 23.05 20.00
C ALA A 165 -31.27 22.82 20.95
N ALA A 166 -30.98 22.40 22.19
CA ALA A 166 -31.98 22.37 23.25
C ALA A 166 -32.30 23.80 23.73
N ALA A 167 -33.57 24.16 23.72
CA ALA A 167 -34.02 25.50 24.10
C ALA A 167 -34.06 25.70 25.63
N ALA A 168 -33.68 26.89 26.08
CA ALA A 168 -34.06 27.42 27.39
C ALA A 168 -35.26 28.38 27.22
N PRO A 169 -36.18 28.48 28.20
CA PRO A 169 -37.27 29.46 28.15
C PRO A 169 -36.72 30.89 28.29
N ALA A 170 -37.38 31.84 27.65
CA ALA A 170 -37.01 33.25 27.73
C ALA A 170 -37.59 33.91 29.00
N ASP A 171 -36.83 34.86 29.56
CA ASP A 171 -37.42 36.00 30.27
C ASP A 171 -36.54 37.25 30.08
N SER A 172 -37.07 38.42 30.43
CA SER A 172 -36.68 39.69 29.82
C SER A 172 -35.98 40.70 30.74
N SER A 173 -34.89 41.30 30.25
CA SER A 173 -34.51 42.70 30.49
C SER A 173 -33.23 43.06 29.71
N GLY A 174 -33.11 44.30 29.26
CA GLY A 174 -31.96 44.77 28.46
C GLY A 174 -30.94 45.55 29.29
N ALA A 175 -29.66 45.22 29.14
CA ALA A 175 -28.52 46.01 29.61
C ALA A 175 -27.39 45.98 28.56
N SER A 176 -26.60 47.05 28.46
CA SER A 176 -25.62 47.22 27.39
C SER A 176 -24.31 46.45 27.64
N LEU A 177 -23.67 45.99 26.55
CA LEU A 177 -22.39 45.27 26.56
C LEU A 177 -21.21 46.05 27.17
N GLN A 178 -21.36 47.34 27.45
CA GLN A 178 -20.36 48.16 28.16
C GLN A 178 -20.25 47.81 29.66
N ALA A 179 -21.30 47.30 30.30
CA ALA A 179 -21.27 46.99 31.74
C ALA A 179 -20.34 45.80 32.09
N LEU A 180 -20.20 44.83 31.19
CA LEU A 180 -19.39 43.62 31.42
C LEU A 180 -17.87 43.88 31.31
N ALA A 181 -17.46 44.94 30.61
CA ALA A 181 -16.04 45.26 30.39
C ALA A 181 -15.33 45.84 31.64
N ASP A 182 -16.07 46.43 32.58
CA ASP A 182 -15.50 47.01 33.81
C ASP A 182 -15.52 46.04 35.00
N GLN A 183 -16.37 45.02 34.98
CA GLN A 183 -16.42 44.00 36.04
C GLN A 183 -15.23 43.02 35.97
N ALA A 184 -14.64 42.83 34.78
CA ALA A 184 -13.43 42.04 34.58
C ALA A 184 -12.14 42.68 35.14
N ARG A 185 -12.19 43.91 35.69
CA ARG A 185 -11.01 44.64 36.20
C ARG A 185 -10.87 44.61 37.74
N ARG A 186 -11.66 43.81 38.48
CA ARG A 186 -11.78 43.94 39.95
C ARG A 186 -11.72 42.63 40.76
N THR A 187 -10.91 41.64 40.36
CA THR A 187 -10.61 40.46 41.20
C THR A 187 -9.21 39.89 40.96
N ALA A 188 -8.21 40.44 41.67
CA ALA A 188 -6.91 39.78 41.90
C ALA A 188 -6.34 40.29 43.24
N PRO A 189 -6.03 39.42 44.22
CA PRO A 189 -5.42 39.83 45.50
C PRO A 189 -3.88 39.86 45.42
N ASP A 190 -3.28 40.67 46.29
CA ASP A 190 -1.84 40.98 46.27
C ASP A 190 -0.91 39.83 46.69
N SER A 191 0.29 39.85 46.12
CA SER A 191 1.50 39.47 46.85
C SER A 191 2.69 40.34 46.38
N HIS A 192 3.42 40.93 47.33
CA HIS A 192 4.52 41.84 47.05
C HIS A 192 5.83 41.10 46.78
N LEU A 193 6.69 41.64 45.90
CA LEU A 193 8.06 42.05 46.24
C LEU A 193 8.75 42.81 45.09
N ASN A 194 9.58 43.78 45.48
CA ASN A 194 10.52 44.66 44.75
C ASN A 194 10.97 44.24 43.33
N GLY A 195 11.15 45.12 42.33
CA GLY A 195 11.00 46.59 42.27
C GLY A 195 12.28 47.33 41.81
N ILE A 196 12.19 48.13 40.73
CA ILE A 196 13.15 49.16 40.27
C ILE A 196 12.38 50.14 39.34
N ASP A 197 12.69 51.45 39.38
CA ASP A 197 11.92 52.54 38.73
C ASP A 197 12.41 52.88 37.29
N LEU A 198 11.51 53.36 36.44
CA LEU A 198 11.76 53.77 35.05
C LEU A 198 11.76 55.30 34.91
N ARG A 199 12.95 55.91 34.84
CA ARG A 199 13.12 57.33 34.48
C ARG A 199 14.27 57.54 33.50
N GLY A 200 13.93 57.89 32.25
CA GLY A 200 14.88 58.44 31.29
C GLY A 200 14.80 59.98 31.21
N PRO A 201 15.79 60.65 30.63
CA PRO A 201 15.65 61.97 30.02
C PRO A 201 15.56 61.89 28.48
N ARG A 202 15.33 63.03 27.82
CA ARG A 202 14.91 63.14 26.40
C ARG A 202 16.02 63.64 25.47
N GLY A 203 15.94 63.24 24.20
CA GLY A 203 16.02 64.17 23.05
C GLY A 203 17.28 64.19 22.18
N ALA A 204 17.12 63.87 20.88
CA ALA A 204 17.84 64.45 19.73
C ALA A 204 17.36 63.86 18.37
N ASP A 205 16.27 64.42 17.84
CA ASP A 205 15.88 64.64 16.42
C ASP A 205 16.56 63.93 15.20
N VAL A 206 15.68 63.46 14.28
CA VAL A 206 15.75 63.57 12.79
C VAL A 206 16.84 62.74 12.06
N ALA A 207 16.63 62.08 10.90
CA ALA A 207 15.57 62.05 9.87
C ALA A 207 15.25 60.61 9.37
N PRO A 208 14.26 60.35 8.49
CA PRO A 208 13.81 59.00 8.15
C PRO A 208 14.64 58.30 7.05
N LEU A 209 14.87 57.00 7.20
CA LEU A 209 15.37 56.11 6.15
C LEU A 209 14.22 55.40 5.41
N GLY A 210 14.38 55.24 4.10
CA GLY A 210 13.28 54.98 3.17
C GLY A 210 12.60 53.61 3.29
N HIS A 211 11.33 53.56 2.88
CA HIS A 211 10.63 52.31 2.58
C HIS A 211 11.38 51.54 1.48
N GLN A 212 11.78 50.30 1.74
CA GLN A 212 12.07 49.36 0.65
C GLN A 212 10.75 48.80 0.13
N ALA A 213 10.54 48.90 -1.19
CA ALA A 213 9.29 48.52 -1.82
C ALA A 213 9.14 46.99 -1.89
N HIS A 214 7.91 46.52 -1.70
CA HIS A 214 7.54 45.18 -2.15
C HIS A 214 7.67 45.09 -3.68
N PRO A 215 8.21 44.00 -4.26
CA PRO A 215 8.22 43.82 -5.70
C PRO A 215 6.78 43.69 -6.22
N ALA A 216 6.45 44.46 -7.26
CA ALA A 216 5.14 44.41 -7.90
C ALA A 216 4.91 43.06 -8.62
N PRO A 217 3.66 42.58 -8.74
CA PRO A 217 3.37 41.34 -9.43
C PRO A 217 3.70 41.45 -10.93
N VAL A 218 4.45 40.48 -11.45
CA VAL A 218 4.72 40.35 -12.89
C VAL A 218 3.42 39.98 -13.62
N PRO A 219 3.06 40.63 -14.74
CA PRO A 219 1.89 40.25 -15.52
C PRO A 219 1.96 38.79 -15.96
N GLY A 220 0.85 38.06 -15.79
CA GLY A 220 0.83 36.61 -15.98
C GLY A 220 1.16 36.18 -17.41
N ALA A 221 2.13 35.29 -17.56
CA ALA A 221 2.22 34.44 -18.73
C ALA A 221 0.99 33.51 -18.77
N ALA A 222 0.32 33.42 -19.91
CA ALA A 222 -0.73 32.44 -20.11
C ALA A 222 -0.17 31.01 -19.97
N PRO A 223 -0.95 30.03 -19.47
CA PRO A 223 -0.47 28.66 -19.30
C PRO A 223 -0.08 28.07 -20.66
N GLN A 224 1.21 27.81 -20.85
CA GLN A 224 1.71 27.19 -22.08
C GLN A 224 1.49 25.67 -22.01
N TYR A 225 0.60 25.18 -22.86
CA TYR A 225 0.28 23.76 -22.96
C TYR A 225 1.48 22.98 -23.53
N TYR A 226 2.18 22.23 -22.69
CA TYR A 226 3.40 21.48 -23.05
C TYR A 226 3.22 20.50 -24.23
N PHE A 227 1.98 20.08 -24.50
CA PHE A 227 1.62 19.15 -25.58
C PHE A 227 1.28 19.84 -26.92
N VAL A 228 1.33 21.17 -27.01
CA VAL A 228 0.89 21.93 -28.22
C VAL A 228 2.06 22.38 -29.11
N HIS A 229 3.31 22.17 -28.69
CA HIS A 229 4.50 22.52 -29.48
C HIS A 229 5.38 21.30 -29.79
N ALA A 230 5.41 20.90 -31.05
CA ALA A 230 6.33 19.88 -31.54
C ALA A 230 7.77 20.41 -31.57
N VAL A 231 8.70 19.72 -30.91
CA VAL A 231 10.13 20.05 -30.90
C VAL A 231 10.83 19.29 -32.03
N PRO A 232 11.43 19.95 -33.03
CA PRO A 232 12.27 19.29 -34.03
C PRO A 232 13.60 18.87 -33.40
N LEU A 233 14.00 17.61 -33.55
CA LEU A 233 15.31 17.10 -33.16
C LEU A 233 16.29 17.16 -34.34
N PRO A 234 17.40 17.93 -34.27
CA PRO A 234 18.48 17.86 -35.25
C PRO A 234 19.37 16.64 -34.96
N SER A 235 19.62 15.81 -35.97
CA SER A 235 20.57 14.69 -35.91
C SER A 235 21.81 14.98 -36.78
N GLY A 236 23.01 14.67 -36.26
CA GLY A 236 24.26 14.83 -37.01
C GLY A 236 25.48 15.18 -36.14
N PHE A 237 26.41 14.23 -36.01
CA PHE A 237 27.72 14.36 -35.35
C PHE A 237 28.59 15.47 -36.00
N VAL A 238 29.61 16.05 -35.37
CA VAL A 238 30.88 15.43 -34.92
C VAL A 238 31.61 16.32 -33.89
N THR A 239 32.41 15.72 -33.00
CA THR A 239 33.29 16.40 -32.03
C THR A 239 34.72 16.65 -32.56
N PRO A 240 35.44 17.60 -31.94
CA PRO A 240 36.82 17.29 -31.55
C PRO A 240 37.12 17.65 -30.08
N ALA A 241 37.97 16.86 -29.42
CA ALA A 241 38.32 17.04 -28.02
C ALA A 241 39.53 17.97 -27.81
N LYS A 242 39.57 18.66 -26.67
CA LYS A 242 40.81 19.08 -25.98
C LYS A 242 40.58 19.18 -24.46
N PRO A 243 41.51 18.70 -23.61
CA PRO A 243 41.36 18.73 -22.15
C PRO A 243 42.01 19.98 -21.53
N HIS A 244 41.55 20.39 -20.34
CA HIS A 244 42.28 21.11 -19.27
C HIS A 244 41.31 21.42 -18.11
N PRO A 245 41.79 21.68 -16.88
CA PRO A 245 42.81 20.96 -16.13
C PRO A 245 42.25 20.46 -14.76
N HIS A 246 43.06 19.79 -13.94
CA HIS A 246 42.70 19.58 -12.54
C HIS A 246 42.69 20.92 -11.79
N ALA A 247 41.63 21.17 -11.04
CA ALA A 247 41.59 22.20 -10.00
C ALA A 247 41.49 21.50 -8.64
N ASP A 248 42.30 21.93 -7.68
CA ASP A 248 42.38 21.27 -6.37
C ASP A 248 41.06 21.40 -5.59
N ALA A 249 40.51 20.26 -5.19
CA ALA A 249 39.31 20.21 -4.37
C ALA A 249 39.64 20.68 -2.94
N ALA A 250 39.35 21.95 -2.65
CA ALA A 250 39.35 22.47 -1.29
C ALA A 250 38.46 21.59 -0.39
N PRO A 251 38.84 21.38 0.89
CA PRO A 251 38.12 20.47 1.76
C PRO A 251 36.66 20.93 1.93
N VAL A 252 35.72 20.05 1.58
CA VAL A 252 34.28 20.30 1.75
C VAL A 252 34.00 20.47 3.23
N ALA A 253 33.77 21.71 3.67
CA ALA A 253 33.44 22.02 5.05
C ALA A 253 32.16 21.27 5.45
N ALA A 254 32.20 20.56 6.58
CA ALA A 254 31.08 19.76 7.06
C ALA A 254 29.81 20.64 7.17
N GLN A 255 28.85 20.37 6.31
CA GLN A 255 27.61 21.13 6.20
C GLN A 255 26.76 20.85 7.45
N GLN A 256 26.85 21.75 8.43
CA GLN A 256 26.14 21.62 9.71
C GLN A 256 24.65 21.39 9.48
N ASP A 257 24.10 20.34 10.12
CA ASP A 257 22.68 19.98 10.04
C ASP A 257 21.79 21.18 10.35
N ARG A 258 21.14 21.74 9.32
CA ARG A 258 20.17 22.85 9.46
C ARG A 258 18.77 22.38 9.86
N HIS A 259 18.65 21.14 10.29
CA HIS A 259 17.40 20.57 10.77
C HIS A 259 17.12 21.05 12.21
N PRO A 260 15.87 21.38 12.55
CA PRO A 260 15.51 21.69 13.94
C PRO A 260 15.76 20.47 14.85
N GLY A 261 15.95 20.72 16.15
CA GLY A 261 16.12 19.65 17.12
C GLY A 261 14.91 18.71 17.19
N PHE A 262 15.16 17.42 17.35
CA PHE A 262 14.15 16.36 17.32
C PHE A 262 13.21 16.39 18.55
N ASP A 263 12.21 17.27 18.54
CA ASP A 263 11.11 17.25 19.53
C ASP A 263 10.10 16.13 19.18
N ILE A 264 10.29 14.98 19.84
CA ILE A 264 9.38 13.84 19.77
C ILE A 264 7.92 14.19 20.09
N GLN A 265 7.66 15.17 20.97
CA GLN A 265 6.30 15.57 21.31
C GLN A 265 5.69 16.48 20.25
N ALA A 266 6.48 17.30 19.54
CA ALA A 266 6.03 17.99 18.33
C ALA A 266 5.66 16.99 17.23
N VAL A 267 6.54 16.02 16.97
CA VAL A 267 6.30 14.96 16.00
C VAL A 267 4.99 14.21 16.33
N ARG A 268 4.81 13.75 17.58
CA ARG A 268 3.57 13.04 17.96
C ARG A 268 2.29 13.86 17.77
N ARG A 269 2.33 15.19 17.90
CA ARG A 269 1.18 16.08 17.64
C ARG A 269 0.78 16.14 16.15
N ASP A 270 1.63 15.70 15.22
CA ASP A 270 1.25 15.53 13.81
C ASP A 270 0.44 14.25 13.56
N PHE A 271 0.53 13.21 14.40
CA PHE A 271 -0.14 11.92 14.18
C PHE A 271 -1.41 11.82 15.04
N PRO A 272 -2.59 12.29 14.58
CA PRO A 272 -3.79 12.46 15.43
C PRO A 272 -4.25 11.16 16.11
N ILE A 273 -4.10 10.02 15.43
CA ILE A 273 -4.47 8.70 15.95
C ILE A 273 -3.67 8.28 17.20
N LEU A 274 -2.50 8.85 17.48
CA LEU A 274 -1.74 8.59 18.71
C LEU A 274 -2.38 9.22 19.97
N ALA A 275 -3.42 10.04 19.82
CA ALA A 275 -4.22 10.55 20.94
C ALA A 275 -5.38 9.61 21.34
N GLU A 276 -5.64 8.54 20.58
CA GLU A 276 -6.75 7.62 20.80
C GLU A 276 -6.60 6.78 22.07
N ARG A 277 -7.74 6.25 22.56
CA ARG A 277 -7.79 5.32 23.69
C ARG A 277 -8.32 3.95 23.28
N ILE A 278 -7.49 2.93 23.45
CA ILE A 278 -7.85 1.52 23.25
C ILE A 278 -8.09 0.88 24.62
N ASN A 279 -9.25 0.23 24.79
CA ASN A 279 -9.65 -0.40 26.07
C ASN A 279 -9.56 0.58 27.27
N GLY A 280 -9.88 1.86 27.02
CA GLY A 280 -9.82 2.96 28.00
C GLY A 280 -8.42 3.53 28.27
N LYS A 281 -7.36 2.86 27.79
CA LYS A 281 -5.95 3.21 28.01
C LYS A 281 -5.39 3.96 26.79
N PRO A 282 -4.37 4.83 26.94
CA PRO A 282 -3.72 5.48 25.80
C PRO A 282 -3.18 4.45 24.79
N LEU A 283 -3.31 4.72 23.49
CA LEU A 283 -2.73 3.87 22.44
C LEU A 283 -1.20 3.86 22.52
N VAL A 284 -0.60 2.67 22.56
CA VAL A 284 0.83 2.43 22.34
C VAL A 284 1.00 1.60 21.07
N TRP A 285 1.23 2.26 19.93
CA TRP A 285 1.28 1.60 18.62
C TRP A 285 2.68 1.09 18.28
N LEU A 286 2.82 -0.25 18.18
CA LEU A 286 4.08 -0.96 17.92
C LEU A 286 3.95 -1.99 16.77
N ASP A 287 3.03 -1.81 15.81
CA ASP A 287 2.93 -2.64 14.58
C ASP A 287 3.36 -1.88 13.31
N ASN A 288 4.30 -0.93 13.47
CA ASN A 288 4.82 -0.07 12.41
C ASN A 288 5.36 -0.84 11.20
N ALA A 289 6.03 -1.98 11.42
CA ALA A 289 6.57 -2.83 10.36
C ALA A 289 5.50 -3.66 9.61
N ALA A 290 4.21 -3.55 9.97
CA ALA A 290 3.09 -3.91 9.11
C ALA A 290 2.53 -2.67 8.40
N THR A 291 2.17 -1.63 9.17
CA THR A 291 1.77 -0.33 8.63
C THR A 291 2.04 0.79 9.63
N THR A 292 2.41 1.95 9.10
CA THR A 292 2.62 3.18 9.90
C THR A 292 1.33 3.96 10.04
N HIS A 293 1.24 4.83 11.05
CA HIS A 293 0.24 5.89 11.10
C HIS A 293 0.60 7.04 10.14
N LYS A 294 -0.33 7.99 9.97
CA LYS A 294 -0.26 9.07 8.97
C LYS A 294 -0.18 10.42 9.66
N PRO A 295 0.76 11.31 9.30
CA PRO A 295 0.80 12.65 9.84
C PRO A 295 -0.33 13.48 9.21
N ARG A 296 -0.80 14.49 9.92
CA ARG A 296 -1.93 15.35 9.53
C ARG A 296 -1.74 15.95 8.13
N GLN A 297 -0.51 16.33 7.78
CA GLN A 297 -0.15 16.90 6.50
C GLN A 297 -0.45 15.95 5.30
N VAL A 298 -0.31 14.63 5.49
CA VAL A 298 -0.68 13.64 4.46
C VAL A 298 -2.21 13.55 4.32
N ILE A 299 -2.92 13.51 5.45
CA ILE A 299 -4.39 13.45 5.49
C ILE A 299 -5.00 14.71 4.84
N GLU A 300 -4.47 15.88 5.19
CA GLU A 300 -4.84 17.18 4.64
C GLU A 300 -4.51 17.29 3.15
N ARG A 301 -3.35 16.79 2.69
CA ARG A 301 -2.97 16.82 1.27
C ARG A 301 -3.94 16.03 0.39
N ILE A 302 -4.37 14.85 0.84
CA ILE A 302 -5.31 13.98 0.11
C ILE A 302 -6.71 14.58 0.12
N SER A 303 -7.15 15.11 1.27
CA SER A 303 -8.40 15.86 1.39
C SER A 303 -8.44 17.07 0.43
N HIS A 304 -7.35 17.84 0.38
CA HIS A 304 -7.20 18.97 -0.54
C HIS A 304 -7.26 18.54 -2.01
N PHE A 305 -6.60 17.42 -2.38
CA PHE A 305 -6.66 16.89 -3.74
C PHE A 305 -8.11 16.61 -4.16
N TYR A 306 -8.86 15.87 -3.35
CA TYR A 306 -10.25 15.55 -3.64
C TYR A 306 -11.18 16.77 -3.64
N ALA A 307 -10.90 17.78 -2.81
CA ALA A 307 -11.71 19.00 -2.73
C ALA A 307 -11.43 20.03 -3.84
N HIS A 308 -10.22 20.09 -4.41
CA HIS A 308 -9.77 21.25 -5.22
C HIS A 308 -8.98 20.93 -6.49
N GLU A 309 -8.49 19.70 -6.68
CA GLU A 309 -7.59 19.32 -7.78
C GLU A 309 -8.09 18.13 -8.60
N ASN A 310 -8.92 17.26 -8.00
CA ASN A 310 -9.26 15.94 -8.53
C ASN A 310 -9.72 15.94 -10.00
N SER A 311 -8.95 15.25 -10.83
CA SER A 311 -9.29 14.86 -12.19
C SER A 311 -8.42 13.69 -12.64
N ASN A 312 -8.65 13.20 -13.87
CA ASN A 312 -7.73 12.26 -14.51
C ASN A 312 -6.57 13.02 -15.19
N ILE A 313 -5.45 12.33 -15.41
CA ILE A 313 -4.15 12.93 -15.75
C ILE A 313 -3.76 12.81 -17.22
N HIS A 314 -2.75 13.60 -17.62
CA HIS A 314 -2.07 13.69 -18.92
C HIS A 314 -2.93 14.09 -20.15
N ARG A 315 -4.18 13.62 -20.28
CA ARG A 315 -4.90 13.56 -21.57
C ARG A 315 -6.08 14.51 -21.76
N ALA A 316 -6.28 15.50 -20.87
CA ALA A 316 -7.38 16.46 -20.98
C ALA A 316 -6.91 17.92 -20.89
N ALA A 317 -7.34 18.75 -21.84
CA ALA A 317 -6.90 20.14 -22.01
C ALA A 317 -7.62 21.15 -21.08
N HIS A 318 -7.96 20.77 -19.84
CA HIS A 318 -8.69 21.59 -18.88
C HIS A 318 -7.98 21.71 -17.52
N THR A 319 -8.19 22.83 -16.83
CA THR A 319 -7.41 23.25 -15.65
C THR A 319 -7.28 22.19 -14.54
N LEU A 320 -8.31 21.40 -14.27
CA LEU A 320 -8.23 20.35 -13.23
C LEU A 320 -7.35 19.16 -13.63
N ALA A 321 -7.24 18.83 -14.92
CA ALA A 321 -6.36 17.75 -15.38
C ALA A 321 -4.90 18.20 -15.41
N ALA A 322 -4.64 19.48 -15.70
CA ALA A 322 -3.32 20.09 -15.49
C ALA A 322 -2.91 19.96 -14.01
N ARG A 323 -3.70 20.53 -13.08
CA ARG A 323 -3.44 20.44 -11.63
C ARG A 323 -3.23 19.01 -11.12
N ALA A 324 -4.09 18.07 -11.53
CA ALA A 324 -3.95 16.67 -11.14
C ALA A 324 -2.67 16.02 -11.68
N THR A 325 -2.25 16.38 -12.91
CA THR A 325 -1.00 15.90 -13.51
C THR A 325 0.21 16.53 -12.83
N ASP A 326 0.19 17.84 -12.60
CA ASP A 326 1.25 18.58 -11.93
C ASP A 326 1.50 18.03 -10.52
N ALA A 327 0.43 17.74 -9.76
CA ALA A 327 0.52 17.13 -8.44
C ALA A 327 1.06 15.68 -8.47
N TYR A 328 0.65 14.88 -9.45
CA TYR A 328 1.08 13.49 -9.61
C TYR A 328 2.57 13.38 -9.99
N GLU A 329 3.02 14.21 -10.94
CA GLU A 329 4.41 14.24 -11.38
C GLU A 329 5.32 14.96 -10.37
N HIS A 330 4.82 15.93 -9.59
CA HIS A 330 5.52 16.44 -8.41
C HIS A 330 5.79 15.31 -7.41
N ALA A 331 4.81 14.47 -7.11
CA ALA A 331 5.03 13.32 -6.23
C ALA A 331 6.07 12.33 -6.80
N ARG A 332 6.14 12.16 -8.13
CA ARG A 332 7.18 11.34 -8.79
C ARG A 332 8.58 11.95 -8.62
N GLU A 333 8.71 13.27 -8.77
CA GLU A 333 9.97 13.99 -8.53
C GLU A 333 10.38 13.99 -7.05
N VAL A 334 9.43 14.06 -6.12
CA VAL A 334 9.69 13.87 -4.68
C VAL A 334 10.24 12.46 -4.43
N VAL A 335 9.61 11.40 -4.98
CA VAL A 335 10.12 10.03 -4.87
C VAL A 335 11.53 9.92 -5.45
N ARG A 336 11.77 10.49 -6.65
CA ARG A 336 13.08 10.48 -7.31
C ARG A 336 14.14 11.12 -6.42
N ARG A 337 13.85 12.31 -5.86
CA ARG A 337 14.74 13.02 -4.93
C ARG A 337 15.01 12.19 -3.67
N PHE A 338 13.96 11.63 -3.05
CA PHE A 338 14.04 10.93 -1.77
C PHE A 338 14.96 9.71 -1.78
N ILE A 339 14.98 8.95 -2.89
CA ILE A 339 15.83 7.75 -3.07
C ILE A 339 17.15 8.04 -3.81
N ASN A 340 17.42 9.32 -4.12
CA ASN A 340 18.46 9.79 -5.03
C ASN A 340 18.50 9.04 -6.39
N ALA A 341 17.35 8.87 -7.05
CA ALA A 341 17.30 8.30 -8.39
C ALA A 341 17.80 9.31 -9.46
N PRO A 342 18.52 8.86 -10.50
CA PRO A 342 18.94 9.72 -11.62
C PRO A 342 17.80 10.51 -12.27
N GLU A 343 16.68 9.86 -12.61
CA GLU A 343 15.60 10.49 -13.39
C GLU A 343 14.20 10.10 -12.91
N ALA A 344 13.24 11.04 -12.95
CA ALA A 344 11.87 10.77 -12.49
C ALA A 344 11.18 9.67 -13.33
N ARG A 345 11.54 9.51 -14.61
CA ARG A 345 11.01 8.43 -15.47
C ARG A 345 11.44 7.02 -15.07
N GLU A 346 12.42 6.86 -14.20
CA GLU A 346 12.79 5.56 -13.61
C GLU A 346 11.86 5.15 -12.46
N VAL A 347 11.04 6.08 -11.96
CA VAL A 347 10.07 5.85 -10.88
C VAL A 347 8.72 5.48 -11.48
N VAL A 348 8.32 4.22 -11.28
CA VAL A 348 7.00 3.67 -11.66
C VAL A 348 6.15 3.51 -10.38
N PHE A 349 4.96 4.10 -10.38
CA PHE A 349 3.97 3.92 -9.32
C PHE A 349 3.22 2.59 -9.47
N VAL A 350 3.04 1.91 -8.35
CA VAL A 350 2.32 0.63 -8.22
C VAL A 350 1.49 0.61 -6.94
N ARG A 351 0.68 -0.42 -6.69
CA ARG A 351 -0.11 -0.58 -5.46
C ARG A 351 0.72 -0.86 -4.19
N GLY A 352 2.00 -1.21 -4.35
CA GLY A 352 2.92 -1.54 -3.27
C GLY A 352 4.09 -2.43 -3.71
N THR A 353 5.04 -2.66 -2.80
CA THR A 353 6.24 -3.51 -3.01
C THR A 353 5.92 -4.85 -3.67
N THR A 354 4.87 -5.54 -3.22
CA THR A 354 4.44 -6.83 -3.77
C THR A 354 4.09 -6.76 -5.26
N GLU A 355 3.53 -5.64 -5.72
CA GLU A 355 3.24 -5.44 -7.14
C GLU A 355 4.50 -5.10 -7.94
N ALA A 356 5.40 -4.27 -7.40
CA ALA A 356 6.70 -3.99 -8.01
C ALA A 356 7.53 -5.26 -8.24
N ILE A 357 7.60 -6.17 -7.25
CA ILE A 357 8.32 -7.44 -7.38
C ILE A 357 7.63 -8.35 -8.41
N ASN A 358 6.29 -8.37 -8.46
CA ASN A 358 5.57 -9.13 -9.49
C ASN A 358 5.81 -8.56 -10.90
N LEU A 359 5.84 -7.23 -11.06
CA LEU A 359 6.18 -6.56 -12.32
C LEU A 359 7.55 -7.03 -12.81
N VAL A 360 8.59 -6.93 -11.98
CA VAL A 360 9.95 -7.37 -12.35
C VAL A 360 9.99 -8.88 -12.60
N ALA A 361 9.36 -9.71 -11.75
CA ALA A 361 9.35 -11.17 -11.95
C ALA A 361 8.60 -11.62 -13.23
N LYS A 362 7.54 -10.92 -13.64
CA LYS A 362 6.75 -11.26 -14.83
C LYS A 362 7.30 -10.66 -16.12
N ALA A 363 7.71 -9.38 -16.12
CA ALA A 363 8.28 -8.71 -17.29
C ALA A 363 9.77 -9.03 -17.47
N TRP A 364 10.63 -8.56 -16.57
CA TRP A 364 12.07 -8.79 -16.66
C TRP A 364 12.38 -10.30 -16.55
N GLY A 365 11.84 -10.97 -15.54
CA GLY A 365 12.05 -12.40 -15.31
C GLY A 365 11.46 -13.27 -16.42
N GLY A 366 10.31 -12.88 -16.96
CA GLY A 366 9.68 -13.54 -18.10
C GLY A 366 10.54 -13.52 -19.38
N ALA A 367 11.34 -12.47 -19.58
CA ALA A 367 12.27 -12.36 -20.71
C ALA A 367 13.67 -12.94 -20.43
N ASN A 368 14.19 -12.83 -19.20
CA ASN A 368 15.62 -13.07 -18.90
C ASN A 368 15.93 -14.39 -18.16
N VAL A 369 14.91 -15.18 -17.78
CA VAL A 369 15.09 -16.45 -17.05
C VAL A 369 14.54 -17.63 -17.86
N GLY A 370 15.35 -18.69 -18.00
CA GLY A 370 15.03 -19.95 -18.67
C GLY A 370 15.36 -21.21 -17.86
N GLU A 371 15.32 -22.37 -18.51
CA GLU A 371 15.50 -23.66 -17.85
C GLU A 371 16.91 -23.85 -17.28
N GLY A 372 16.98 -24.22 -16.00
CA GLY A 372 18.24 -24.41 -15.27
C GLY A 372 18.95 -23.13 -14.85
N ASP A 373 18.36 -21.95 -15.09
CA ASP A 373 18.86 -20.69 -14.52
C ASP A 373 18.60 -20.60 -13.02
N GLU A 374 19.29 -19.69 -12.33
CA GLU A 374 19.20 -19.55 -10.87
C GLU A 374 18.81 -18.13 -10.44
N ILE A 375 17.87 -18.08 -9.51
CA ILE A 375 17.40 -16.87 -8.81
C ILE A 375 17.90 -16.98 -7.37
N ILE A 376 18.69 -16.02 -6.90
CA ILE A 376 19.15 -15.98 -5.51
C ILE A 376 18.23 -15.06 -4.69
N ILE A 377 17.75 -15.57 -3.56
CA ILE A 377 17.09 -14.81 -2.48
C ILE A 377 17.81 -15.05 -1.14
N SER A 378 17.36 -14.48 -0.02
CA SER A 378 17.87 -14.82 1.32
C SER A 378 16.86 -15.58 2.19
N HIS A 379 17.28 -16.09 3.36
CA HIS A 379 16.32 -16.55 4.37
C HIS A 379 15.45 -15.43 4.94
N LEU A 380 15.90 -14.16 4.90
CA LEU A 380 15.25 -13.01 5.54
C LEU A 380 14.02 -12.48 4.78
N GLU A 381 13.75 -13.00 3.57
CA GLU A 381 12.74 -12.46 2.69
C GLU A 381 11.31 -12.53 3.25
N HIS A 382 10.60 -11.42 3.10
CA HIS A 382 9.15 -11.38 3.17
C HIS A 382 8.56 -12.16 1.99
N HIS A 383 7.40 -12.82 2.17
CA HIS A 383 6.77 -13.68 1.16
C HIS A 383 6.56 -12.99 -0.21
N ALA A 384 6.41 -11.67 -0.23
CA ALA A 384 6.34 -10.88 -1.47
C ALA A 384 7.61 -10.98 -2.33
N ASN A 385 8.79 -11.17 -1.71
CA ASN A 385 10.08 -11.39 -2.37
C ASN A 385 10.48 -12.88 -2.40
N ILE A 386 9.49 -13.79 -2.30
CA ILE A 386 9.69 -15.25 -2.45
C ILE A 386 8.74 -15.80 -3.52
N VAL A 387 7.44 -15.58 -3.35
CA VAL A 387 6.39 -16.23 -4.16
C VAL A 387 6.46 -15.89 -5.66
N PRO A 388 6.76 -14.64 -6.09
CA PRO A 388 6.89 -14.33 -7.52
C PRO A 388 8.05 -15.08 -8.17
N TRP A 389 9.17 -15.25 -7.46
CA TRP A 389 10.34 -15.99 -7.91
C TRP A 389 10.09 -17.50 -7.95
N GLN A 390 9.33 -18.04 -6.98
CA GLN A 390 8.88 -19.43 -7.01
C GLN A 390 7.95 -19.71 -8.20
N GLN A 391 7.01 -18.80 -8.50
CA GLN A 391 6.14 -18.91 -9.68
C GLN A 391 6.95 -18.85 -10.98
N LEU A 392 7.90 -17.90 -11.09
CA LEU A 392 8.76 -17.79 -12.25
C LEU A 392 9.63 -19.05 -12.43
N ALA A 393 10.24 -19.55 -11.36
CA ALA A 393 11.05 -20.75 -11.37
C ALA A 393 10.26 -21.98 -11.84
N ALA A 394 9.05 -22.20 -11.27
CA ALA A 394 8.17 -23.29 -11.67
C ALA A 394 7.71 -23.17 -13.14
N ALA A 395 7.44 -21.95 -13.63
CA ALA A 395 7.01 -21.72 -15.01
C ALA A 395 8.14 -21.77 -16.06
N LYS A 396 9.41 -21.63 -15.64
CA LYS A 396 10.58 -21.57 -16.53
C LYS A 396 11.53 -22.77 -16.41
N GLY A 397 11.35 -23.64 -15.42
CA GLY A 397 12.33 -24.68 -15.08
C GLY A 397 13.60 -24.13 -14.42
N ALA A 398 13.55 -22.91 -13.89
CA ALA A 398 14.65 -22.29 -13.14
C ALA A 398 14.67 -22.75 -11.67
N ARG A 399 15.72 -22.39 -10.93
CA ARG A 399 15.96 -22.84 -9.54
C ARG A 399 16.08 -21.66 -8.60
N LEU A 400 15.45 -21.79 -7.43
CA LEU A 400 15.60 -20.84 -6.33
C LEU A 400 16.78 -21.26 -5.44
N ARG A 401 17.72 -20.35 -5.20
CA ARG A 401 18.88 -20.52 -4.31
C ARG A 401 18.74 -19.52 -3.16
N VAL A 402 19.16 -19.91 -1.95
CA VAL A 402 18.85 -19.14 -0.74
C VAL A 402 20.11 -18.86 0.07
N ILE A 403 20.41 -17.58 0.30
CA ILE A 403 21.50 -17.12 1.17
C ILE A 403 21.14 -17.45 2.62
N PRO A 404 21.94 -18.28 3.33
CA PRO A 404 21.69 -18.61 4.72
C PRO A 404 22.04 -17.45 5.66
N VAL A 405 21.56 -17.55 6.90
CA VAL A 405 21.87 -16.62 7.99
C VAL A 405 22.57 -17.35 9.14
N ASP A 406 23.36 -16.59 9.90
CA ASP A 406 23.85 -17.01 11.21
C ASP A 406 22.74 -17.02 12.28
N ASP A 407 23.10 -17.35 13.51
CA ASP A 407 22.16 -17.43 14.64
C ASP A 407 21.84 -16.06 15.29
N GLN A 408 22.52 -14.98 14.88
CA GLN A 408 22.12 -13.60 15.20
C GLN A 408 21.11 -13.05 14.20
N GLY A 409 21.06 -13.62 12.99
CA GLY A 409 20.15 -13.26 11.92
C GLY A 409 20.76 -12.41 10.81
N GLN A 410 22.10 -12.33 10.70
CA GLN A 410 22.79 -11.67 9.59
C GLN A 410 23.04 -12.65 8.44
N ILE A 411 23.04 -12.15 7.20
CA ILE A 411 23.31 -12.98 6.01
C ILE A 411 24.77 -13.41 5.95
N ARG A 412 25.00 -14.67 5.57
CA ARG A 412 26.35 -15.21 5.38
C ARG A 412 26.87 -14.88 3.98
N LEU A 413 27.56 -13.75 3.88
CA LEU A 413 28.23 -13.29 2.64
C LEU A 413 29.25 -14.30 2.08
N ASP A 414 29.83 -15.14 2.94
CA ASP A 414 30.76 -16.20 2.53
C ASP A 414 30.03 -17.38 1.86
N GLU A 415 28.78 -17.67 2.24
CA GLU A 415 27.94 -18.66 1.55
C GLU A 415 27.30 -18.07 0.30
N TYR A 416 26.88 -16.80 0.33
CA TYR A 416 26.37 -16.09 -0.84
C TYR A 416 27.35 -16.12 -2.03
N GLN A 417 28.64 -15.87 -1.79
CA GLN A 417 29.67 -15.94 -2.83
C GLN A 417 29.81 -17.34 -3.47
N LYS A 418 29.50 -18.42 -2.72
CA LYS A 418 29.50 -19.81 -3.22
C LYS A 418 28.23 -20.18 -4.00
N LEU A 419 27.15 -19.42 -3.86
CA LEU A 419 25.91 -19.62 -4.64
C LEU A 419 26.04 -19.07 -6.06
N ILE A 420 26.82 -18.00 -6.25
CA ILE A 420 26.95 -17.29 -7.53
C ILE A 420 27.70 -18.15 -8.55
N ASN A 421 27.10 -18.28 -9.73
CA ASN A 421 27.66 -18.98 -10.88
C ASN A 421 27.02 -18.45 -12.18
N ASP A 422 27.45 -18.95 -13.34
CA ASP A 422 27.05 -18.40 -14.65
C ASP A 422 25.57 -18.68 -15.02
N ARG A 423 24.86 -19.51 -14.24
CA ARG A 423 23.40 -19.66 -14.31
C ARG A 423 22.64 -18.63 -13.49
N THR A 424 23.27 -17.92 -12.55
CA THR A 424 22.62 -16.89 -11.73
C THR A 424 22.19 -15.72 -12.62
N LYS A 425 20.89 -15.38 -12.64
CA LYS A 425 20.36 -14.26 -13.43
C LYS A 425 20.01 -13.04 -12.58
N ILE A 426 19.45 -13.25 -11.39
CA ILE A 426 19.06 -12.17 -10.49
C ILE A 426 19.30 -12.54 -9.02
N VAL A 427 19.71 -11.53 -8.25
CA VAL A 427 19.75 -11.56 -6.79
C VAL A 427 18.66 -10.62 -6.29
N ALA A 428 17.64 -11.15 -5.63
CA ALA A 428 16.51 -10.40 -5.10
C ALA A 428 16.49 -10.51 -3.56
N ILE A 429 16.78 -9.43 -2.84
CA ILE A 429 16.97 -9.46 -1.38
C ILE A 429 16.34 -8.27 -0.66
N GLY A 430 15.91 -8.48 0.58
CA GLY A 430 15.48 -7.43 1.48
C GLY A 430 16.63 -6.59 2.02
N HIS A 431 16.45 -5.27 2.08
CA HIS A 431 17.41 -4.35 2.69
C HIS A 431 17.33 -4.37 4.22
N VAL A 432 16.10 -4.47 4.77
CA VAL A 432 15.85 -4.60 6.21
C VAL A 432 14.77 -5.67 6.45
N SER A 433 15.08 -6.67 7.27
CA SER A 433 14.15 -7.78 7.56
C SER A 433 12.93 -7.31 8.36
N ASN A 434 11.72 -7.62 7.87
CA ASN A 434 10.46 -7.25 8.53
C ASN A 434 10.17 -8.02 9.84
N VAL A 435 10.99 -9.00 10.21
CA VAL A 435 10.84 -9.83 11.41
C VAL A 435 12.04 -9.70 12.33
N LEU A 436 13.27 -9.74 11.78
CA LEU A 436 14.47 -9.67 12.61
C LEU A 436 14.97 -8.24 12.85
N GLY A 437 14.57 -7.29 12.00
CA GLY A 437 15.17 -5.95 11.96
C GLY A 437 16.59 -5.91 11.36
N THR A 438 17.17 -7.05 10.98
CA THR A 438 18.50 -7.14 10.36
C THR A 438 18.62 -6.17 9.19
N VAL A 439 19.56 -5.24 9.28
CA VAL A 439 20.04 -4.47 8.14
C VAL A 439 21.01 -5.34 7.34
N VAL A 440 20.68 -5.60 6.07
CA VAL A 440 21.49 -6.39 5.16
C VAL A 440 22.55 -5.50 4.53
N PRO A 441 23.82 -5.93 4.38
CA PRO A 441 24.87 -5.17 3.71
C PRO A 441 24.66 -5.14 2.18
N VAL A 442 23.56 -4.53 1.73
CA VAL A 442 23.08 -4.55 0.34
C VAL A 442 24.15 -4.11 -0.65
N LYS A 443 24.88 -3.02 -0.36
CA LYS A 443 25.94 -2.53 -1.25
C LYS A 443 26.99 -3.60 -1.55
N GLN A 444 27.43 -4.36 -0.54
CA GLN A 444 28.37 -5.47 -0.73
C GLN A 444 27.75 -6.62 -1.53
N VAL A 445 26.47 -6.95 -1.29
CA VAL A 445 25.74 -7.96 -2.07
C VAL A 445 25.67 -7.56 -3.55
N VAL A 446 25.28 -6.31 -3.82
CA VAL A 446 25.17 -5.75 -5.17
C VAL A 446 26.53 -5.69 -5.85
N GLU A 447 27.58 -5.18 -5.19
CA GLU A 447 28.94 -5.18 -5.73
C GLU A 447 29.42 -6.58 -6.16
N ILE A 448 29.15 -7.61 -5.37
CA ILE A 448 29.49 -9.00 -5.72
C ILE A 448 28.68 -9.46 -6.96
N ALA A 449 27.39 -9.15 -7.03
CA ALA A 449 26.54 -9.49 -8.18
C ALA A 449 26.95 -8.75 -9.47
N LYS A 450 27.14 -7.43 -9.41
CA LYS A 450 27.49 -6.60 -10.57
C LYS A 450 28.87 -6.94 -11.14
N ARG A 451 29.83 -7.41 -10.32
CA ARG A 451 31.11 -8.00 -10.78
C ARG A 451 30.95 -9.25 -11.66
N ARG A 452 29.75 -9.84 -11.73
CA ARG A 452 29.39 -10.97 -12.62
C ARG A 452 28.31 -10.60 -13.65
N GLY A 453 27.94 -9.32 -13.77
CA GLY A 453 26.86 -8.87 -14.65
C GLY A 453 25.44 -9.27 -14.21
N ILE A 454 25.29 -9.76 -12.98
CA ILE A 454 24.01 -10.29 -12.45
C ILE A 454 23.09 -9.12 -12.07
N THR A 455 21.80 -9.24 -12.38
CA THR A 455 20.78 -8.22 -12.05
C THR A 455 20.44 -8.26 -10.56
N THR A 456 20.05 -7.12 -9.99
CA THR A 456 19.82 -6.96 -8.55
C THR A 456 18.49 -6.26 -8.25
N LEU A 457 17.65 -6.86 -7.40
CA LEU A 457 16.43 -6.25 -6.88
C LEU A 457 16.49 -6.14 -5.35
N ILE A 458 16.20 -4.96 -4.83
CA ILE A 458 16.25 -4.65 -3.41
C ILE A 458 14.84 -4.36 -2.86
N ASP A 459 14.32 -5.25 -2.00
CA ASP A 459 13.11 -4.99 -1.21
C ASP A 459 13.44 -3.99 -0.08
N GLY A 460 13.16 -2.73 -0.35
CA GLY A 460 13.33 -1.60 0.55
C GLY A 460 12.11 -1.29 1.40
N ALA A 461 11.09 -2.17 1.44
CA ALA A 461 9.80 -1.86 2.06
C ALA A 461 9.87 -1.50 3.55
N GLN A 462 10.92 -1.92 4.26
CA GLN A 462 11.20 -1.47 5.62
C GLN A 462 12.31 -0.41 5.66
N SER A 463 13.37 -0.53 4.85
CA SER A 463 14.52 0.38 4.92
C SER A 463 14.14 1.83 4.65
N ILE A 464 13.21 2.07 3.71
CA ILE A 464 12.83 3.39 3.22
C ILE A 464 12.45 4.37 4.34
N ALA A 465 11.84 3.88 5.44
CA ALA A 465 11.39 4.69 6.56
C ALA A 465 12.41 4.82 7.72
N HIS A 466 13.47 4.00 7.72
CA HIS A 466 14.36 3.79 8.86
C HIS A 466 15.85 4.11 8.59
N THR A 467 16.24 4.27 7.33
CA THR A 467 17.63 4.57 6.92
C THR A 467 17.64 5.39 5.62
N PRO A 468 18.65 6.26 5.38
CA PRO A 468 18.83 6.88 4.08
C PRO A 468 18.91 5.83 2.95
N VAL A 469 18.34 6.16 1.79
CA VAL A 469 18.40 5.34 0.58
C VAL A 469 18.99 6.17 -0.55
N ASP A 470 20.07 5.68 -1.14
CA ASP A 470 20.65 6.21 -2.37
C ASP A 470 20.79 5.06 -3.37
N VAL A 471 19.94 5.04 -4.39
CA VAL A 471 19.93 3.94 -5.38
C VAL A 471 21.14 3.97 -6.32
N GLN A 472 21.81 5.11 -6.46
CA GLN A 472 23.05 5.24 -7.22
C GLN A 472 24.23 4.67 -6.44
N ASP A 473 24.38 5.02 -5.16
CA ASP A 473 25.46 4.51 -4.29
C ASP A 473 25.28 3.03 -3.93
N LEU A 474 24.03 2.56 -3.75
CA LEU A 474 23.73 1.13 -3.64
C LEU A 474 24.06 0.37 -4.93
N GLY A 475 24.07 1.05 -6.08
CA GLY A 475 24.40 0.47 -7.38
C GLY A 475 23.42 -0.60 -7.87
N ALA A 476 22.20 -0.67 -7.33
CA ALA A 476 21.19 -1.70 -7.63
C ALA A 476 20.53 -1.51 -9.00
N ASP A 477 19.92 -2.57 -9.57
CA ASP A 477 19.16 -2.47 -10.83
C ASP A 477 17.68 -2.15 -10.60
N PHE A 478 17.11 -2.61 -9.48
CA PHE A 478 15.77 -2.27 -9.01
C PHE A 478 15.74 -2.02 -7.50
N PHE A 479 14.90 -1.09 -7.06
CA PHE A 479 14.61 -0.81 -5.66
C PHE A 479 13.10 -0.61 -5.48
N VAL A 480 12.49 -1.28 -4.49
CA VAL A 480 11.02 -1.35 -4.36
C VAL A 480 10.55 -1.03 -2.94
N PHE A 481 9.44 -0.30 -2.80
CA PHE A 481 8.84 -0.02 -1.50
C PHE A 481 7.32 0.25 -1.53
N SER A 482 6.70 0.28 -0.34
CA SER A 482 5.26 0.54 -0.14
C SER A 482 5.04 1.81 0.66
N GLY A 483 4.18 2.72 0.17
CA GLY A 483 3.88 3.99 0.84
C GLY A 483 3.34 3.83 2.26
N HIS A 484 2.50 2.82 2.51
CA HIS A 484 1.90 2.61 3.83
C HIS A 484 2.91 2.26 4.95
N LYS A 485 4.17 1.96 4.62
CA LYS A 485 5.28 1.78 5.57
C LYS A 485 6.15 3.01 5.77
N ILE A 486 5.98 4.04 4.93
CA ILE A 486 6.59 5.37 5.08
C ILE A 486 5.49 6.44 5.15
N PHE A 487 4.58 6.28 6.12
CA PHE A 487 3.62 7.30 6.57
C PHE A 487 2.61 7.80 5.52
N ALA A 488 2.67 7.30 4.29
CA ALA A 488 1.76 7.55 3.17
C ALA A 488 0.55 6.61 3.18
N PRO A 489 -0.42 6.76 2.27
CA PRO A 489 -1.59 5.90 2.19
C PRO A 489 -1.31 4.42 1.91
N THR A 490 -2.36 3.62 2.08
CA THR A 490 -2.49 2.27 1.51
C THR A 490 -2.66 2.35 -0.01
N GLY A 491 -2.41 1.25 -0.72
CA GLY A 491 -2.71 1.18 -2.17
C GLY A 491 -1.76 1.95 -3.08
N ILE A 492 -0.63 2.44 -2.55
CA ILE A 492 0.45 3.09 -3.29
C ILE A 492 1.83 2.56 -2.85
N GLY A 493 2.76 2.52 -3.80
CA GLY A 493 4.16 2.18 -3.64
C GLY A 493 4.90 2.40 -4.95
N VAL A 494 6.18 2.00 -4.97
CA VAL A 494 7.13 2.39 -6.00
C VAL A 494 7.96 1.20 -6.45
N LEU A 495 8.16 1.11 -7.76
CA LEU A 495 9.32 0.48 -8.39
C LEU A 495 10.22 1.60 -8.91
N TRP A 496 11.44 1.70 -8.40
CA TRP A 496 12.53 2.30 -9.17
C TRP A 496 13.29 1.19 -9.90
N GLY A 497 13.69 1.44 -11.13
CA GLY A 497 14.63 0.59 -11.86
C GLY A 497 15.50 1.42 -12.78
N ARG A 498 16.75 0.99 -13.00
CA ARG A 498 17.66 1.68 -13.93
C ARG A 498 17.03 1.78 -15.32
N ARG A 499 17.11 2.97 -15.91
CA ARG A 499 16.47 3.31 -17.19
C ARG A 499 16.73 2.29 -18.29
N GLU A 500 17.98 1.88 -18.50
CA GLU A 500 18.33 0.90 -19.55
C GLU A 500 17.80 -0.52 -19.27
N VAL A 501 17.50 -0.85 -18.02
CA VAL A 501 16.87 -2.13 -17.64
C VAL A 501 15.36 -2.06 -17.85
N LEU A 502 14.73 -0.94 -17.48
CA LEU A 502 13.30 -0.69 -17.73
C LEU A 502 12.97 -0.54 -19.23
N GLU A 503 13.82 0.14 -20.01
CA GLU A 503 13.69 0.28 -21.48
C GLU A 503 13.81 -1.08 -22.21
N ALA A 504 14.53 -2.04 -21.63
CA ALA A 504 14.70 -3.39 -22.17
C ALA A 504 13.60 -4.39 -21.72
N MET A 505 12.70 -3.98 -20.82
CA MET A 505 11.63 -4.85 -20.30
C MET A 505 10.38 -4.81 -21.20
N PRO A 506 9.75 -5.97 -21.48
CA PRO A 506 8.42 -5.97 -22.10
C PRO A 506 7.37 -5.40 -21.13
N PRO A 507 6.29 -4.75 -21.61
CA PRO A 507 5.22 -4.29 -20.73
C PRO A 507 4.55 -5.46 -19.98
N TRP A 508 4.04 -5.19 -18.77
CA TRP A 508 3.42 -6.22 -17.93
C TRP A 508 1.88 -6.19 -17.96
N GLN A 509 1.26 -5.07 -17.59
CA GLN A 509 -0.19 -4.88 -17.62
C GLN A 509 -0.54 -4.08 -18.89
N GLY A 510 -1.55 -4.54 -19.63
CA GLY A 510 -2.02 -3.87 -20.85
C GLY A 510 -3.32 -3.11 -20.62
N GLY A 511 -3.44 -1.91 -21.18
CA GLY A 511 -4.65 -1.08 -21.08
C GLY A 511 -4.40 0.35 -21.54
N GLY A 512 -5.33 1.27 -21.27
CA GLY A 512 -5.09 2.70 -21.51
C GLY A 512 -3.89 3.24 -20.71
N ASN A 513 -3.49 4.48 -21.01
CA ASN A 513 -2.34 5.19 -20.39
C ASN A 513 -0.94 4.67 -20.76
N MET A 514 -0.74 3.34 -20.79
CA MET A 514 0.55 2.74 -21.17
C MET A 514 0.79 2.61 -22.68
N ILE A 515 -0.14 3.14 -23.49
CA ILE A 515 -0.15 3.04 -24.96
C ILE A 515 -0.04 4.42 -25.62
N ALA A 516 0.77 4.51 -26.67
CA ALA A 516 0.88 5.66 -27.57
C ALA A 516 0.00 5.52 -28.82
N ASP A 517 -0.15 4.32 -29.38
CA ASP A 517 -1.03 4.03 -30.52
C ASP A 517 -1.64 2.61 -30.47
N VAL A 518 -2.86 2.45 -30.99
CA VAL A 518 -3.60 1.18 -31.08
C VAL A 518 -4.26 1.04 -32.45
N THR A 519 -3.92 -0.02 -33.16
CA THR A 519 -4.76 -0.60 -34.22
C THR A 519 -5.18 -2.02 -33.84
N PHE A 520 -6.01 -2.70 -34.63
CA PHE A 520 -6.37 -4.10 -34.37
C PHE A 520 -5.19 -5.06 -34.64
N GLU A 521 -4.22 -4.62 -35.43
CA GLU A 521 -3.05 -5.39 -35.87
C GLU A 521 -1.82 -5.14 -34.99
N LYS A 522 -1.72 -3.97 -34.32
CA LYS A 522 -0.53 -3.56 -33.58
C LYS A 522 -0.82 -2.55 -32.46
N THR A 523 -0.08 -2.68 -31.37
CA THR A 523 0.04 -1.67 -30.31
C THR A 523 1.43 -1.04 -30.31
N VAL A 524 1.53 0.26 -30.04
CA VAL A 524 2.79 0.98 -29.78
C VAL A 524 2.73 1.58 -28.37
N TYR A 525 3.64 1.20 -27.50
CA TYR A 525 3.61 1.59 -26.08
C TYR A 525 4.17 3.00 -25.83
N GLN A 526 3.77 3.63 -24.72
CA GLN A 526 4.40 4.86 -24.23
C GLN A 526 5.85 4.58 -23.77
N PRO A 527 6.73 5.60 -23.72
CA PRO A 527 7.99 5.53 -23.01
C PRO A 527 7.79 5.44 -21.49
N LEU A 528 8.90 5.29 -20.76
CA LEU A 528 8.92 5.28 -19.30
C LEU A 528 8.47 6.63 -18.71
N PRO A 529 7.77 6.65 -17.56
CA PRO A 529 7.36 5.49 -16.75
C PRO A 529 6.05 4.84 -17.25
N ASN A 530 5.30 5.55 -18.08
CA ASN A 530 3.93 5.18 -18.49
C ASN A 530 3.81 3.78 -19.12
N THR A 531 4.86 3.23 -19.75
CA THR A 531 4.93 1.82 -20.22
C THR A 531 4.43 0.80 -19.19
N PHE A 532 4.56 1.09 -17.89
CA PHE A 532 4.20 0.21 -16.79
C PHE A 532 2.98 0.71 -15.96
N GLU A 533 2.48 1.92 -16.21
CA GLU A 533 1.36 2.52 -15.49
C GLU A 533 0.05 2.38 -16.29
N ALA A 534 -0.46 1.15 -16.35
CA ALA A 534 -1.67 0.79 -17.08
C ALA A 534 -2.96 1.24 -16.38
N GLY A 535 -3.91 1.78 -17.15
CA GLY A 535 -5.21 2.25 -16.66
C GLY A 535 -5.16 3.67 -16.08
N THR A 536 -6.06 3.96 -15.13
CA THR A 536 -5.98 5.20 -14.32
C THR A 536 -5.22 4.84 -13.05
N GLY A 537 -4.08 5.52 -12.80
CA GLY A 537 -3.26 5.29 -11.62
C GLY A 537 -3.95 5.73 -10.32
N ASN A 538 -3.35 5.39 -9.17
CA ASN A 538 -3.84 5.83 -7.87
C ASN A 538 -3.34 7.26 -7.55
N ILE A 539 -3.93 8.24 -8.24
CA ILE A 539 -3.43 9.63 -8.31
C ILE A 539 -3.36 10.30 -6.92
N ALA A 540 -4.45 10.25 -6.15
CA ALA A 540 -4.54 10.93 -4.86
C ALA A 540 -3.58 10.35 -3.81
N ASP A 541 -3.38 9.03 -3.80
CA ASP A 541 -2.46 8.39 -2.87
C ASP A 541 -0.99 8.55 -3.29
N ALA A 542 -0.68 8.68 -4.59
CA ALA A 542 0.64 9.12 -5.05
C ALA A 542 0.95 10.55 -4.58
N VAL A 543 -0.01 11.47 -4.70
CA VAL A 543 0.07 12.83 -4.15
C VAL A 543 0.23 12.81 -2.62
N GLY A 544 -0.46 11.90 -1.92
CA GLY A 544 -0.28 11.65 -0.48
C GLY A 544 1.09 11.05 -0.11
N LEU A 545 1.68 10.25 -0.99
CA LEU A 545 3.05 9.74 -0.85
C LEU A 545 4.09 10.84 -0.99
N GLY A 546 3.92 11.78 -1.94
CA GLY A 546 4.76 12.97 -2.03
C GLY A 546 4.83 13.72 -0.70
N ALA A 547 3.67 14.07 -0.13
CA ALA A 547 3.60 14.77 1.17
C ALA A 547 4.17 13.95 2.35
N ALA A 548 4.12 12.61 2.29
CA ALA A 548 4.69 11.75 3.33
C ALA A 548 6.23 11.71 3.27
N LEU A 549 6.80 11.70 2.07
CA LEU A 549 8.25 11.78 1.86
C LEU A 549 8.78 13.17 2.24
N GLU A 550 8.11 14.25 1.84
CA GLU A 550 8.45 15.62 2.24
C GLU A 550 8.37 15.82 3.77
N TYR A 551 7.43 15.15 4.45
CA TYR A 551 7.36 15.13 5.92
C TYR A 551 8.61 14.49 6.55
N VAL A 552 9.10 13.38 5.97
CA VAL A 552 10.31 12.69 6.42
C VAL A 552 11.60 13.47 6.07
N GLU A 553 11.69 14.08 4.89
CA GLU A 553 12.79 14.98 4.52
C GLU A 553 12.91 16.17 5.48
N ARG A 554 11.79 16.77 5.86
CA ARG A 554 11.74 17.92 6.77
C ARG A 554 12.34 17.62 8.15
N ILE A 555 12.05 16.43 8.70
CA ILE A 555 12.63 15.95 9.96
C ILE A 555 14.09 15.52 9.76
N GLY A 556 14.40 14.93 8.60
CA GLY A 556 15.70 14.39 8.25
C GLY A 556 15.79 12.90 8.59
N ILE A 557 15.82 12.05 7.56
CA ILE A 557 15.88 10.58 7.70
C ILE A 557 17.09 10.10 8.53
N ALA A 558 18.20 10.84 8.55
CA ALA A 558 19.36 10.55 9.39
C ALA A 558 19.10 10.80 10.90
N GLN A 559 18.26 11.78 11.27
CA GLN A 559 17.86 12.00 12.66
C GLN A 559 16.86 10.92 13.12
N ILE A 560 15.89 10.61 12.26
CA ILE A 560 14.93 9.49 12.42
C ILE A 560 15.68 8.18 12.71
N SER A 561 16.63 7.81 11.84
CA SER A 561 17.42 6.58 11.96
C SER A 561 18.19 6.51 13.29
N ARG A 562 18.82 7.62 13.71
CA ARG A 562 19.53 7.71 15.00
C ARG A 562 18.59 7.58 16.20
N TYR A 563 17.41 8.17 16.15
CA TYR A 563 16.43 8.11 17.25
C TYR A 563 15.82 6.71 17.36
N GLU A 564 15.39 6.12 16.24
CA GLU A 564 14.84 4.77 16.20
C GLU A 564 15.88 3.72 16.63
N HIS A 565 17.14 3.84 16.23
CA HIS A 565 18.21 2.94 16.69
C HIS A 565 18.39 3.00 18.22
N ALA A 566 18.33 4.19 18.82
CA ALA A 566 18.40 4.35 20.28
C ALA A 566 17.20 3.71 21.01
N LEU A 567 15.98 3.82 20.45
CA LEU A 567 14.80 3.11 20.97
C LEU A 567 14.94 1.58 20.85
N VAL A 568 15.49 1.09 19.73
CA VAL A 568 15.71 -0.34 19.48
C VAL A 568 16.74 -0.91 20.45
N ASP A 569 17.90 -0.27 20.62
CA ASP A 569 18.95 -0.73 21.52
C ASP A 569 18.46 -0.74 22.98
N TYR A 570 17.72 0.30 23.40
CA TYR A 570 17.07 0.35 24.70
C TYR A 570 16.06 -0.79 24.89
N GLY A 571 15.19 -1.00 23.90
CA GLY A 571 14.18 -2.06 23.92
C GLY A 571 14.79 -3.47 23.97
N MET A 572 15.80 -3.74 23.15
CA MET A 572 16.56 -4.99 23.16
C MET A 572 17.20 -5.22 24.53
N ALA A 573 17.87 -4.20 25.10
CA ALA A 573 18.53 -4.30 26.41
C ALA A 573 17.56 -4.48 27.59
N GLN A 574 16.34 -3.92 27.52
CA GLN A 574 15.32 -4.08 28.55
C GLN A 574 14.52 -5.39 28.42
N LEU A 575 14.23 -5.84 27.20
CA LEU A 575 13.54 -7.11 26.94
C LEU A 575 14.42 -8.32 27.24
N ALA A 576 15.73 -8.26 26.94
CA ALA A 576 16.70 -9.30 27.29
C ALA A 576 16.83 -9.58 28.81
N ARG A 577 16.27 -8.71 29.66
CA ARG A 577 16.21 -8.86 31.12
C ARG A 577 14.90 -9.51 31.61
N VAL A 578 13.97 -9.87 30.73
CA VAL A 578 12.73 -10.55 31.12
C VAL A 578 12.96 -12.07 31.20
N PRO A 579 12.71 -12.72 32.34
CA PRO A 579 12.80 -14.17 32.45
C PRO A 579 11.88 -14.89 31.46
N GLY A 580 12.35 -15.99 30.86
CA GLY A 580 11.60 -16.75 29.86
C GLY A 580 11.45 -16.07 28.49
N LEU A 581 11.91 -14.83 28.31
CA LEU A 581 11.85 -14.15 27.02
C LEU A 581 13.06 -14.54 26.14
N ARG A 582 12.78 -14.97 24.92
CA ARG A 582 13.80 -15.19 23.87
C ARG A 582 13.60 -14.19 22.73
N LEU A 583 14.57 -13.32 22.52
CA LEU A 583 14.62 -12.40 21.38
C LEU A 583 14.90 -13.18 20.08
N ILE A 584 14.30 -12.75 18.97
CA ILE A 584 14.42 -13.35 17.64
C ILE A 584 15.08 -12.32 16.71
N GLY A 585 16.30 -12.61 16.25
CA GLY A 585 17.16 -11.64 15.54
C GLY A 585 17.85 -10.69 16.53
N THR A 586 19.13 -10.95 16.80
CA THR A 586 19.95 -10.27 17.83
C THR A 586 21.19 -9.58 17.25
N VAL A 587 21.31 -9.50 15.93
CA VAL A 587 22.38 -8.76 15.24
C VAL A 587 22.45 -7.29 15.70
N PRO A 588 23.64 -6.74 16.00
CA PRO A 588 23.82 -5.32 16.30
C PRO A 588 23.43 -4.40 15.13
N GLY A 589 23.04 -3.15 15.41
CA GLY A 589 22.70 -2.17 14.37
C GLY A 589 21.41 -2.47 13.59
N LYS A 590 20.53 -3.31 14.16
CA LYS A 590 19.22 -3.65 13.61
C LYS A 590 18.23 -2.48 13.69
N ALA A 591 17.31 -2.39 12.73
CA ALA A 591 16.30 -1.33 12.63
C ALA A 591 14.91 -1.81 13.11
N SER A 592 14.15 -0.89 13.73
CA SER A 592 12.74 -0.96 14.17
C SER A 592 12.29 -2.12 15.10
N VAL A 593 12.72 -3.36 14.89
CA VAL A 593 11.95 -4.55 15.30
C VAL A 593 12.48 -5.25 16.56
N LEU A 594 11.61 -5.49 17.54
CA LEU A 594 11.91 -6.12 18.84
C LEU A 594 11.29 -7.52 18.96
N ALA A 595 11.36 -8.36 17.93
CA ALA A 595 10.67 -9.65 17.89
C ALA A 595 11.11 -10.61 19.01
N PHE A 596 10.16 -11.31 19.63
CA PHE A 596 10.40 -12.26 20.72
C PHE A 596 9.39 -13.41 20.79
N THR A 597 9.74 -14.44 21.56
CA THR A 597 8.83 -15.45 22.11
C THR A 597 8.95 -15.47 23.64
N LEU A 598 7.87 -15.77 24.35
CA LEU A 598 7.84 -15.86 25.81
C LEU A 598 7.54 -17.29 26.26
N GLU A 599 8.39 -17.85 27.11
CA GLU A 599 8.23 -19.19 27.69
C GLU A 599 6.90 -19.31 28.45
N GLY A 600 6.24 -20.46 28.32
CA GLY A 600 4.94 -20.72 28.95
C GLY A 600 3.74 -19.99 28.32
N TYR A 601 3.92 -19.24 27.23
CA TYR A 601 2.84 -18.54 26.53
C TYR A 601 2.89 -18.76 25.00
N SER A 602 1.72 -18.89 24.38
CA SER A 602 1.58 -18.72 22.93
C SER A 602 1.75 -17.24 22.55
N THR A 603 2.10 -16.96 21.30
CA THR A 603 2.25 -15.57 20.83
C THR A 603 0.95 -14.78 20.95
N ASP A 604 -0.19 -15.45 20.80
CA ASP A 604 -1.50 -14.80 20.70
C ASP A 604 -2.07 -14.48 22.08
N GLU A 605 -1.77 -15.28 23.12
CA GLU A 605 -2.01 -14.90 24.52
C GLU A 605 -1.25 -13.63 24.89
N VAL A 606 0.02 -13.51 24.49
CA VAL A 606 0.83 -12.30 24.74
C VAL A 606 0.26 -11.10 23.97
N GLY A 607 -0.14 -11.28 22.70
CA GLY A 607 -0.77 -10.23 21.92
C GLY A 607 -2.11 -9.74 22.50
N GLN A 608 -2.96 -10.66 22.96
CA GLN A 608 -4.23 -10.32 23.62
C GLN A 608 -4.01 -9.56 24.94
N ALA A 609 -3.06 -10.02 25.77
CA ALA A 609 -2.71 -9.35 27.03
C ALA A 609 -2.15 -7.93 26.79
N LEU A 610 -1.27 -7.75 25.81
CA LEU A 610 -0.74 -6.43 25.45
C LEU A 610 -1.83 -5.49 24.90
N ASN A 611 -2.75 -6.01 24.07
CA ASN A 611 -3.90 -5.25 23.58
C ASN A 611 -4.84 -4.80 24.72
N ALA A 612 -5.04 -5.64 25.74
CA ALA A 612 -5.80 -5.26 26.95
C ALA A 612 -5.12 -4.12 27.76
N GLU A 613 -3.82 -3.90 27.56
CA GLU A 613 -3.04 -2.78 28.11
C GLU A 613 -2.89 -1.57 27.14
N GLY A 614 -3.61 -1.58 26.01
CA GLY A 614 -3.57 -0.53 24.98
C GLY A 614 -2.37 -0.62 24.03
N ILE A 615 -1.58 -1.71 24.11
CA ILE A 615 -0.33 -1.89 23.38
C ILE A 615 -0.58 -2.75 22.13
N ALA A 616 -0.55 -2.13 20.95
CA ALA A 616 -0.76 -2.79 19.68
C ALA A 616 0.55 -3.40 19.15
N VAL A 617 0.65 -4.73 19.18
CA VAL A 617 1.73 -5.53 18.54
C VAL A 617 1.12 -6.54 17.58
N ARG A 618 1.92 -7.08 16.66
CA ARG A 618 1.50 -8.22 15.81
C ARG A 618 2.05 -9.53 16.33
N THR A 619 1.26 -10.59 16.15
CA THR A 619 1.63 -11.98 16.44
C THR A 619 1.61 -12.81 15.14
N GLY A 620 1.88 -14.12 15.23
CA GLY A 620 1.88 -14.99 14.06
C GLY A 620 3.20 -15.00 13.28
N HIS A 621 3.11 -15.31 11.99
CA HIS A 621 4.26 -15.65 11.13
C HIS A 621 4.83 -14.49 10.28
N HIS A 622 4.29 -13.27 10.44
CA HIS A 622 4.76 -12.02 9.82
C HIS A 622 5.06 -12.07 8.31
N CYS A 623 4.38 -12.95 7.57
CA CYS A 623 4.67 -13.24 6.16
C CYS A 623 6.16 -13.55 5.88
N ALA A 624 6.86 -14.22 6.81
CA ALA A 624 8.23 -14.70 6.64
C ALA A 624 8.47 -16.02 7.41
N GLN A 625 7.66 -17.04 7.12
CA GLN A 625 7.80 -18.38 7.73
C GLN A 625 9.21 -19.00 7.63
N PRO A 626 9.98 -18.86 6.52
CA PRO A 626 11.31 -19.46 6.42
C PRO A 626 12.30 -18.96 7.49
N ILE A 627 12.34 -17.66 7.79
CA ILE A 627 13.25 -17.14 8.81
C ILE A 627 12.83 -17.58 10.22
N LEU A 628 11.54 -17.59 10.53
CA LEU A 628 11.04 -18.06 11.82
C LEU A 628 11.40 -19.53 12.05
N ARG A 629 11.25 -20.39 11.04
CA ARG A 629 11.65 -21.80 11.07
C ARG A 629 13.16 -21.98 11.26
N ARG A 630 13.99 -21.14 10.62
CA ARG A 630 15.44 -21.09 10.85
C ARG A 630 15.81 -20.68 12.30
N PHE A 631 14.91 -19.99 13.01
CA PHE A 631 15.00 -19.67 14.44
C PHE A 631 14.21 -20.62 15.36
N GLY A 632 13.71 -21.75 14.82
CA GLY A 632 13.05 -22.83 15.57
C GLY A 632 11.60 -22.54 15.97
N VAL A 633 10.89 -21.63 15.29
CA VAL A 633 9.50 -21.24 15.63
C VAL A 633 8.63 -21.07 14.38
N GLU A 634 7.30 -21.23 14.53
CA GLU A 634 6.33 -20.87 13.48
C GLU A 634 5.83 -19.42 13.61
N THR A 635 5.84 -18.87 14.84
CA THR A 635 5.32 -17.54 15.16
C THR A 635 6.23 -16.77 16.11
N ALA A 636 6.12 -15.45 16.12
CA ALA A 636 6.74 -14.57 17.11
C ALA A 636 5.79 -13.42 17.49
N VAL A 637 5.97 -12.84 18.68
CA VAL A 637 5.42 -11.51 19.00
C VAL A 637 6.36 -10.48 18.39
N ARG A 638 5.83 -9.49 17.68
CA ARG A 638 6.61 -8.47 16.97
C ARG A 638 6.13 -7.06 17.32
N PRO A 639 6.66 -6.46 18.40
CA PRO A 639 6.77 -5.02 18.50
C PRO A 639 7.75 -4.51 17.43
N SER A 640 7.40 -3.39 16.81
CA SER A 640 8.15 -2.72 15.76
C SER A 640 7.92 -1.22 15.88
N LEU A 641 9.01 -0.46 15.91
CA LEU A 641 9.04 0.95 16.27
C LEU A 641 9.03 1.85 15.03
N ALA A 642 8.55 3.08 15.22
CA ALA A 642 8.75 4.20 14.32
C ALA A 642 9.17 5.43 15.13
N PHE A 643 9.72 6.45 14.47
CA PHE A 643 10.27 7.64 15.11
C PHE A 643 9.29 8.48 15.95
N TYR A 644 7.99 8.21 15.91
CA TYR A 644 7.00 8.81 16.82
C TYR A 644 6.82 8.03 18.14
N ASN A 645 7.41 6.84 18.31
CA ASN A 645 7.37 6.09 19.56
C ASN A 645 8.29 6.68 20.63
N THR A 646 8.11 6.32 21.90
CA THR A 646 8.93 6.84 23.01
C THR A 646 9.59 5.75 23.87
N PHE A 647 10.58 6.15 24.68
CA PHE A 647 11.18 5.26 25.69
C PHE A 647 10.14 4.81 26.74
N ASP A 648 9.18 5.67 27.11
CA ASP A 648 8.10 5.32 28.05
C ASP A 648 7.16 4.22 27.52
N GLU A 649 6.92 4.23 26.20
CA GLU A 649 6.14 3.20 25.49
C GLU A 649 6.89 1.86 25.44
N VAL A 650 8.21 1.90 25.22
CA VAL A 650 9.07 0.71 25.33
C VAL A 650 9.10 0.18 26.76
N ASP A 651 9.19 1.06 27.77
CA ASP A 651 9.07 0.66 29.17
C ASP A 651 7.67 0.13 29.52
N GLN A 652 6.60 0.61 28.88
CA GLN A 652 5.26 0.04 29.06
C GLN A 652 5.20 -1.39 28.52
N LEU A 653 5.65 -1.64 27.29
CA LEU A 653 5.81 -2.99 26.73
C LEU A 653 6.60 -3.89 27.69
N VAL A 654 7.76 -3.42 28.17
CA VAL A 654 8.63 -4.19 29.07
C VAL A 654 7.96 -4.47 30.42
N ARG A 655 7.22 -3.51 31.01
CA ARG A 655 6.48 -3.72 32.26
C ARG A 655 5.43 -4.83 32.10
N GLU A 656 4.62 -4.77 31.05
CA GLU A 656 3.53 -5.73 30.85
C GLU A 656 4.05 -7.14 30.52
N VAL A 657 5.09 -7.25 29.68
CA VAL A 657 5.73 -8.55 29.40
C VAL A 657 6.43 -9.12 30.64
N ARG A 658 6.98 -8.28 31.54
CA ARG A 658 7.48 -8.71 32.86
C ARG A 658 6.38 -9.20 33.80
N LYS A 659 5.15 -8.65 33.74
CA LYS A 659 4.01 -9.17 34.53
C LYS A 659 3.63 -10.58 34.08
N LEU A 660 3.52 -10.81 32.76
CA LEU A 660 3.25 -12.14 32.20
C LEU A 660 4.32 -13.16 32.63
N ALA A 661 5.60 -12.80 32.49
CA ALA A 661 6.74 -13.62 32.92
C ALA A 661 6.79 -13.92 34.44
N ALA A 662 5.98 -13.25 35.26
CA ALA A 662 5.84 -13.49 36.69
C ALA A 662 4.57 -14.28 37.06
N GLN A 663 3.58 -14.40 36.16
CA GLN A 663 2.29 -15.04 36.42
C GLN A 663 2.25 -16.55 36.15
N ARG A 664 3.14 -17.08 35.31
CA ARG A 664 3.30 -18.52 35.03
C ARG A 664 4.63 -19.07 35.59
N ARG A 665 4.91 -18.76 36.86
CA ARG A 665 6.04 -19.29 37.65
C ARG A 665 5.56 -20.26 38.71
#